data_AF-A0A2Z6PH77-F1
#
_entry.id   AF-A0A2Z6PH77-F1
#
_cell.length_a   1.000
_cell.length_b   1.000
_cell.length_c   1.000
_cell.angle_alpha   90.00
_cell.angle_beta   90.00
_cell.angle_gamma   90.00
#
_symmetry.space_group_name_H-M   'P 1'
#
loop_
_entity.id
_entity.type
_entity.pdbx_description
1 polymer ?
#
loop_
_entity_poly.entity_id
_entity_poly.type
_entity_poly.pdbx_seq_one_letter_code
_entity_poly.pdbx_strand_id
1 'polypeptide(L)'
;MSSYTDKKKYDVFLSFRGEDTRATFTSYLHASLINAGIHDFRDDDSLQRGESIYTILQAIEESRIAIIIFSKKYADSRWCLQEFEKIMECRKTKGQIVLPVFYDVDPSEVRHQSGEFGKGFQSLLSRVKEDHEFLQSSMGVFPYEDIKWTELLREVASIAGFVVLNSRNEYKAIQDIVENVTRLLDKTNLFVANNPVGVESRVNDIIQLLDRDIQQSHDVLLLGMWGMGGVGKTTIAKAIYNEIGYKFEGRSFLANIREVWKENAGQAKLQEQLLSDICKEVKTKVPSIEYGIMTLKDRLCHKKVLIILDDVHTLEQLNALCGSHKWFGSGSRIVITTRDINILHGIGVNQVYKMNPMDESEAIELFSWHAFKQASPTKDFAEISTDVVKYSGGLPLALEVLGSYLFDRDVTEWKSVIDKLKIIPNEQVQKKLKISYDLLSDDTVKEIFLDIACFFIGMDRNDVTLILNGCGLFAGIGLSILVERCLVIVDHKNILRMHDLVRDMGREIIREKSPEELEERCRLWLHEDALHILSEQTGTKAIKGLVLKLPGANAKCFSSKAFKKMEKLRLLQLAGVNLDGDFKYLSKNLRWLSWNGFSSTYIPANFYRENLVSIELENSNIKLVWEEDQMMTKLKILNLSHSHFLMHTPDFSYLPNLEKLVLKDCPMLYEVSPSIGDLSKILLIDLEDCVEEDFEDMKSLVSLDVPSSSSHELSSFSNDLPRLQSLSVECSSELQLSRTAAIIADALYATNYKELEPAATTSQVSNMTNSTLTQCYSQVHVSGSKQSLLIQMGMNCDVTNILKGKIVQIMDIKGSDGYLLPGHSYPDWLNFSSAGSSVTFRVPQVEGRNLKTMMCVVYTSTPDNITSDGLKNVLVKNFTKATIQHYKREASVSFEVEEGQRVVSSIEPGNKVEVVVVFENDFVVKNTAVYLVYEEPIGEKVKVYFESQ
;
A
#
# COMPACT_ATOMS: atom_id res chain seq x y z
N MET A 1 -27.93 21.38 -24.77
CA MET A 1 -27.82 21.77 -26.20
C MET A 1 -27.21 20.60 -26.96
N SER A 2 -27.90 20.13 -28.00
CA SER A 2 -27.44 19.04 -28.89
C SER A 2 -26.21 19.49 -29.67
N SER A 3 -25.04 18.89 -29.44
CA SER A 3 -23.86 19.14 -30.27
C SER A 3 -23.96 18.30 -31.53
N TYR A 4 -24.33 18.92 -32.65
CA TYR A 4 -24.04 18.38 -33.98
C TYR A 4 -22.52 18.22 -34.09
N THR A 5 -22.03 16.99 -34.08
CA THR A 5 -20.64 16.71 -34.41
C THR A 5 -20.45 16.91 -35.91
N ASP A 6 -19.80 18.01 -36.29
CA ASP A 6 -19.36 18.26 -37.67
C ASP A 6 -18.46 17.10 -38.13
N LYS A 7 -18.96 16.29 -39.07
CA LYS A 7 -18.19 15.17 -39.65
C LYS A 7 -17.18 15.75 -40.65
N LYS A 8 -15.94 15.93 -40.20
CA LYS A 8 -14.78 16.22 -41.06
C LYS A 8 -14.55 15.05 -42.03
N LYS A 9 -14.32 15.35 -43.33
CA LYS A 9 -14.21 14.37 -44.42
C LYS A 9 -12.85 13.65 -44.45
N TYR A 10 -11.79 14.34 -44.03
CA TYR A 10 -10.43 13.80 -43.99
C TYR A 10 -9.85 13.90 -42.57
N ASP A 11 -9.02 12.94 -42.19
CA ASP A 11 -8.30 12.98 -40.92
C ASP A 11 -7.09 13.93 -41.01
N VAL A 12 -6.34 13.86 -42.11
CA VAL A 12 -5.09 14.60 -42.31
C VAL A 12 -5.08 15.29 -43.68
N PHE A 13 -4.60 16.54 -43.74
CA PHE A 13 -4.20 17.21 -44.98
C PHE A 13 -2.67 17.27 -45.06
N LEU A 14 -2.08 16.85 -46.18
CA LEU A 14 -0.63 16.96 -46.41
C LEU A 14 -0.32 18.15 -47.32
N SER A 15 0.33 19.18 -46.79
CA SER A 15 0.86 20.30 -47.58
C SER A 15 2.37 20.15 -47.78
N PHE A 16 2.82 20.13 -49.03
CA PHE A 16 4.21 19.82 -49.38
C PHE A 16 4.58 20.39 -50.75
N ARG A 17 5.89 20.53 -51.01
CA ARG A 17 6.40 20.88 -52.34
C ARG A 17 6.55 19.62 -53.20
N GLY A 18 5.69 19.50 -54.21
CA GLY A 18 5.68 18.34 -55.11
C GLY A 18 7.03 17.99 -55.75
N GLU A 19 7.81 18.99 -56.16
CA GLU A 19 9.12 18.77 -56.78
C GLU A 19 10.18 18.21 -55.81
N ASP A 20 10.02 18.44 -54.50
CA ASP A 20 11.06 18.14 -53.52
C ASP A 20 10.84 16.78 -52.84
N THR A 21 9.60 16.51 -52.38
CA THR A 21 9.34 15.40 -51.44
C THR A 21 8.31 14.38 -51.94
N ARG A 22 7.69 14.60 -53.10
CA ARG A 22 6.53 13.81 -53.57
C ARG A 22 6.84 12.33 -53.74
N ALA A 23 7.93 11.99 -54.42
CA ALA A 23 8.33 10.61 -54.72
C ALA A 23 9.20 9.99 -53.63
N THR A 24 9.53 10.74 -52.57
CA THR A 24 10.41 10.34 -51.48
C THR A 24 9.61 10.38 -50.17
N PHE A 25 10.01 11.21 -49.21
CA PHE A 25 9.47 11.31 -47.86
C PHE A 25 7.93 11.36 -47.80
N THR A 26 7.28 12.20 -48.62
CA THR A 26 5.81 12.35 -48.60
C THR A 26 5.10 11.08 -49.05
N SER A 27 5.64 10.33 -50.01
CA SER A 27 5.02 9.08 -50.46
C SER A 27 5.05 7.99 -49.38
N TYR A 28 6.17 7.89 -48.65
CA TYR A 28 6.32 6.95 -47.55
C TYR A 28 5.48 7.34 -46.34
N LEU A 29 5.37 8.64 -46.04
CA LEU A 29 4.49 9.14 -44.98
C LEU A 29 3.02 8.85 -45.29
N HIS A 30 2.58 9.14 -46.52
CA HIS A 30 1.22 8.82 -47.00
C HIS A 30 0.91 7.32 -46.86
N ALA A 31 1.78 6.45 -47.38
CA ALA A 31 1.60 5.01 -47.26
C ALA A 31 1.54 4.54 -45.80
N SER A 32 2.35 5.15 -44.92
CA SER A 32 2.37 4.80 -43.50
C SER A 32 1.12 5.28 -42.75
N LEU A 33 0.57 6.44 -43.10
CA LEU A 33 -0.71 6.94 -42.59
C LEU A 33 -1.87 6.02 -43.00
N ILE A 34 -1.94 5.61 -44.27
CA ILE A 34 -2.94 4.65 -44.77
C ILE A 34 -2.82 3.30 -44.04
N ASN A 35 -1.60 2.79 -43.87
CA ASN A 35 -1.37 1.53 -43.14
C ASN A 35 -1.81 1.61 -41.66
N ALA A 36 -1.75 2.81 -41.06
CA ALA A 36 -2.28 3.08 -39.72
C ALA A 36 -3.82 3.31 -39.70
N GLY A 37 -4.50 3.21 -40.85
CA GLY A 37 -5.94 3.41 -40.99
C GLY A 37 -6.37 4.88 -40.98
N ILE A 38 -5.46 5.81 -41.23
CA ILE A 38 -5.72 7.26 -41.23
C ILE A 38 -6.06 7.69 -42.66
N HIS A 39 -7.19 8.37 -42.84
CA HIS A 39 -7.60 8.85 -44.15
C HIS A 39 -7.05 10.25 -44.41
N ASP A 40 -5.98 10.36 -45.19
CA ASP A 40 -5.40 11.65 -45.56
C ASP A 40 -5.87 12.14 -46.95
N PHE A 41 -5.76 13.45 -47.18
CA PHE A 41 -5.95 14.08 -48.49
C PHE A 41 -4.60 14.50 -49.05
N ARG A 42 -4.34 14.06 -50.28
CA ARG A 42 -3.16 14.40 -51.07
C ARG A 42 -3.61 15.09 -52.35
N ASP A 43 -3.00 16.25 -52.61
CA ASP A 43 -3.35 17.17 -53.69
C ASP A 43 -3.44 16.52 -55.10
N ASP A 44 -2.57 15.56 -55.45
CA ASP A 44 -2.51 15.02 -56.83
C ASP A 44 -3.29 13.70 -57.07
N ASP A 45 -3.54 12.88 -56.05
CA ASP A 45 -4.18 11.55 -56.23
C ASP A 45 -5.71 11.59 -56.08
N SER A 46 -6.25 12.67 -55.51
CA SER A 46 -7.66 12.76 -55.08
C SER A 46 -8.53 13.66 -55.97
N LEU A 47 -7.92 14.45 -56.87
CA LEU A 47 -8.62 15.34 -57.79
C LEU A 47 -9.02 14.57 -59.05
N GLN A 48 -10.33 14.47 -59.33
CA GLN A 48 -10.77 14.04 -60.64
C GLN A 48 -10.34 15.06 -61.69
N ARG A 49 -9.73 14.60 -62.80
CA ARG A 49 -9.31 15.48 -63.91
C ARG A 49 -10.49 16.33 -64.39
N GLY A 50 -10.47 17.63 -64.06
CA GLY A 50 -11.53 18.59 -64.40
C GLY A 50 -12.13 19.36 -63.20
N GLU A 51 -11.77 19.04 -61.96
CA GLU A 51 -12.23 19.79 -60.77
C GLU A 51 -11.45 21.09 -60.50
N SER A 52 -12.11 22.06 -59.86
CA SER A 52 -11.58 23.38 -59.53
C SER A 52 -10.64 23.35 -58.33
N ILE A 53 -9.65 24.25 -58.33
CA ILE A 53 -8.77 24.64 -57.21
C ILE A 53 -9.52 24.82 -55.87
N TYR A 54 -10.80 25.19 -55.91
CA TYR A 54 -11.65 25.33 -54.72
C TYR A 54 -11.74 24.04 -53.88
N THR A 55 -11.63 22.86 -54.51
CA THR A 55 -11.71 21.55 -53.83
C THR A 55 -10.59 21.36 -52.79
N ILE A 56 -9.40 21.94 -53.02
CA ILE A 56 -8.24 21.81 -52.14
C ILE A 56 -8.41 22.68 -50.89
N LEU A 57 -8.87 23.93 -51.06
CA LEU A 57 -9.19 24.81 -49.93
C LEU A 57 -10.31 24.21 -49.06
N GLN A 58 -11.30 23.57 -49.68
CA GLN A 58 -12.33 22.83 -48.96
C GLN A 58 -11.76 21.60 -48.22
N ALA A 59 -10.84 20.85 -48.84
CA ALA A 59 -10.18 19.72 -48.18
C ALA A 59 -9.35 20.15 -46.96
N ILE A 60 -8.69 21.31 -47.00
CA ILE A 60 -8.00 21.91 -45.84
C ILE A 60 -8.99 22.15 -44.70
N GLU A 61 -10.13 22.78 -44.99
CA GLU A 61 -11.17 23.07 -43.99
C GLU A 61 -11.79 21.80 -43.39
N GLU A 62 -11.99 20.79 -44.24
CA GLU A 62 -12.59 19.49 -43.91
C GLU A 62 -11.60 18.50 -43.28
N SER A 63 -10.35 18.90 -43.05
CA SER A 63 -9.32 18.07 -42.41
C SER A 63 -9.19 18.36 -40.91
N ARG A 64 -8.93 17.34 -40.09
CA ARG A 64 -8.75 17.50 -38.63
C ARG A 64 -7.35 17.98 -38.27
N ILE A 65 -6.35 17.45 -38.96
CA ILE A 65 -4.93 17.77 -38.80
C ILE A 65 -4.39 18.24 -40.14
N ALA A 66 -3.51 19.24 -40.15
CA ALA A 66 -2.73 19.63 -41.32
C ALA A 66 -1.23 19.42 -41.02
N ILE A 67 -0.58 18.59 -41.83
CA ILE A 67 0.87 18.36 -41.76
C ILE A 67 1.52 19.19 -42.85
N ILE A 68 2.44 20.08 -42.46
CA ILE A 68 3.15 20.96 -43.39
C ILE A 68 4.60 20.48 -43.50
N ILE A 69 5.00 20.02 -44.67
CA ILE A 69 6.34 19.49 -44.92
C ILE A 69 7.19 20.59 -45.57
N PHE A 70 7.92 21.33 -44.74
CA PHE A 70 8.83 22.37 -45.20
C PHE A 70 10.10 21.74 -45.78
N SER A 71 10.29 21.96 -47.08
CA SER A 71 11.49 21.61 -47.85
C SER A 71 12.21 22.87 -48.33
N LYS A 72 13.45 22.73 -48.83
CA LYS A 72 14.29 23.87 -49.24
C LYS A 72 13.63 24.78 -50.27
N LYS A 73 12.77 24.25 -51.17
CA LYS A 73 12.07 25.04 -52.19
C LYS A 73 10.57 25.21 -51.92
N TYR A 74 10.09 24.86 -50.74
CA TYR A 74 8.67 25.01 -50.39
C TYR A 74 8.17 26.43 -50.61
N ALA A 75 8.95 27.42 -50.15
CA ALA A 75 8.60 28.84 -50.26
C ALA A 75 8.79 29.45 -51.66
N ASP A 76 9.34 28.73 -52.64
CA ASP A 76 9.41 29.21 -54.05
C ASP A 76 8.06 29.00 -54.79
N SER A 77 7.11 28.30 -54.17
CA SER A 77 5.80 28.01 -54.75
C SER A 77 4.71 28.91 -54.15
N ARG A 78 4.09 29.75 -54.98
CA ARG A 78 2.90 30.54 -54.59
C ARG A 78 1.79 29.65 -54.05
N TRP A 79 1.62 28.48 -54.64
CA TRP A 79 0.59 27.51 -54.27
C TRP A 79 0.78 26.97 -52.85
N CYS A 80 1.98 26.47 -52.53
CA CYS A 80 2.31 25.97 -51.20
C CYS A 80 2.12 27.05 -50.10
N LEU A 81 2.36 28.33 -50.41
CA LEU A 81 2.12 29.43 -49.48
C LEU A 81 0.63 29.80 -49.34
N GLN A 82 -0.17 29.67 -50.39
CA GLN A 82 -1.63 29.86 -50.32
C GLN A 82 -2.32 28.76 -49.50
N GLU A 83 -1.92 27.50 -49.68
CA GLU A 83 -2.38 26.39 -48.83
C GLU A 83 -1.98 26.62 -47.38
N PHE A 84 -0.71 26.96 -47.14
CA PHE A 84 -0.18 27.28 -45.83
C PHE A 84 -0.96 28.40 -45.14
N GLU A 85 -1.24 29.48 -45.86
CA GLU A 85 -2.03 30.59 -45.36
C GLU A 85 -3.43 30.13 -44.93
N LYS A 86 -4.10 29.31 -45.75
CA LYS A 86 -5.43 28.77 -45.42
C LYS A 86 -5.40 27.82 -44.23
N ILE A 87 -4.35 26.99 -44.10
CA ILE A 87 -4.14 26.11 -42.95
C ILE A 87 -4.02 26.93 -41.66
N MET A 88 -3.22 28.01 -41.69
CA MET A 88 -3.05 28.88 -40.52
C MET A 88 -4.31 29.67 -40.18
N GLU A 89 -5.12 30.05 -41.18
CA GLU A 89 -6.46 30.60 -40.96
C GLU A 89 -7.38 29.59 -40.26
N CYS A 90 -7.42 28.33 -40.73
CA CYS A 90 -8.22 27.26 -40.15
C CYS A 90 -7.77 26.88 -38.74
N ARG A 91 -6.47 26.97 -38.45
CA ARG A 91 -5.93 26.82 -37.08
C ARG A 91 -6.53 27.87 -36.14
N LYS A 92 -6.54 29.14 -36.56
CA LYS A 92 -7.03 30.26 -35.73
C LYS A 92 -8.55 30.27 -35.58
N THR A 93 -9.28 29.95 -36.65
CA THR A 93 -10.75 30.10 -36.70
C THR A 93 -11.51 28.82 -36.33
N LYS A 94 -10.97 27.64 -36.66
CA LYS A 94 -11.62 26.33 -36.51
C LYS A 94 -10.89 25.38 -35.55
N GLY A 95 -9.79 25.82 -34.93
CA GLY A 95 -9.00 25.00 -34.01
C GLY A 95 -8.33 23.79 -34.68
N GLN A 96 -8.08 23.84 -35.99
CA GLN A 96 -7.38 22.76 -36.70
C GLN A 96 -5.97 22.58 -36.14
N ILE A 97 -5.56 21.33 -35.92
CA ILE A 97 -4.23 21.02 -35.41
C ILE A 97 -3.23 21.12 -36.56
N VAL A 98 -2.13 21.84 -36.35
CA VAL A 98 -1.07 22.03 -37.36
C VAL A 98 0.22 21.39 -36.85
N LEU A 99 0.81 20.53 -37.68
CA LEU A 99 2.03 19.80 -37.37
C LEU A 99 3.12 20.11 -38.42
N PRO A 100 4.09 20.97 -38.10
CA PRO A 100 5.18 21.25 -39.02
C PRO A 100 6.23 20.12 -39.01
N VAL A 101 6.67 19.74 -40.21
CA VAL A 101 7.77 18.81 -40.46
C VAL A 101 8.84 19.57 -41.25
N PHE A 102 10.01 19.74 -40.66
CA PHE A 102 11.13 20.46 -41.25
C PHE A 102 12.08 19.44 -41.90
N TYR A 103 11.88 19.21 -43.20
CA TYR A 103 12.58 18.19 -43.99
C TYR A 103 13.75 18.81 -44.75
N ASP A 104 14.98 18.47 -44.34
CA ASP A 104 16.23 19.05 -44.84
C ASP A 104 16.28 20.58 -44.80
N VAL A 105 15.52 21.19 -43.89
CA VAL A 105 15.50 22.63 -43.60
C VAL A 105 15.52 22.81 -42.10
N ASP A 106 16.34 23.71 -41.59
CA ASP A 106 16.33 24.03 -40.16
C ASP A 106 15.11 24.92 -39.83
N PRO A 107 14.38 24.68 -38.71
CA PRO A 107 13.27 25.53 -38.31
C PRO A 107 13.62 27.03 -38.25
N SER A 108 14.87 27.38 -37.93
CA SER A 108 15.35 28.77 -37.92
C SER A 108 15.38 29.39 -39.31
N GLU A 109 15.68 28.62 -40.36
CA GLU A 109 15.63 29.07 -41.76
C GLU A 109 14.19 29.41 -42.17
N VAL A 110 13.20 28.61 -41.73
CA VAL A 110 11.77 28.90 -41.95
C VAL A 110 11.33 30.12 -41.14
N ARG A 111 11.78 30.24 -39.88
CA ARG A 111 11.39 31.32 -38.96
C ARG A 111 11.89 32.70 -39.39
N HIS A 112 13.13 32.75 -39.89
CA HIS A 112 13.82 33.99 -40.28
C HIS A 112 13.90 34.17 -41.78
N GLN A 113 13.31 33.26 -42.56
CA GLN A 113 13.32 33.25 -44.03
C GLN A 113 14.76 33.43 -44.56
N SER A 114 15.68 32.62 -44.04
CA SER A 114 17.11 32.63 -44.35
C SER A 114 17.54 31.31 -45.02
N GLY A 115 18.81 31.19 -45.39
CA GLY A 115 19.32 29.97 -46.02
C GLY A 115 18.73 29.69 -47.40
N GLU A 116 18.61 28.42 -47.78
CA GLU A 116 18.06 28.02 -49.08
C GLU A 116 16.54 28.23 -49.14
N PHE A 117 15.85 28.00 -48.02
CA PHE A 117 14.42 28.29 -47.90
C PHE A 117 14.12 29.78 -48.14
N GLY A 118 14.92 30.66 -47.53
CA GLY A 118 14.82 32.11 -47.69
C GLY A 118 15.09 32.60 -49.11
N LYS A 119 16.08 32.01 -49.81
CA LYS A 119 16.33 32.30 -51.23
C LYS A 119 15.13 31.95 -52.10
N GLY A 120 14.51 30.80 -51.86
CA GLY A 120 13.27 30.39 -52.53
C GLY A 120 12.12 31.37 -52.28
N PHE A 121 11.94 31.79 -51.03
CA PHE A 121 10.94 32.79 -50.66
C PHE A 121 11.17 34.14 -51.37
N GLN A 122 12.40 34.67 -51.35
CA GLN A 122 12.73 35.92 -52.03
C GLN A 122 12.54 35.84 -53.54
N SER A 123 12.92 34.71 -54.15
CA SER A 123 12.70 34.43 -55.57
C SER A 123 11.21 34.53 -55.94
N LEU A 124 10.32 33.92 -55.14
CA LEU A 124 8.88 34.04 -55.33
C LEU A 124 8.40 35.49 -55.18
N LEU A 125 8.84 36.21 -54.14
CA LEU A 125 8.45 37.61 -53.93
C LEU A 125 8.86 38.50 -55.11
N SER A 126 10.03 38.27 -55.71
CA SER A 126 10.47 38.97 -56.91
C SER A 126 9.56 38.66 -58.12
N ARG A 127 9.21 37.39 -58.36
CA ARG A 127 8.29 37.00 -59.45
C ARG A 127 6.89 37.61 -59.27
N VAL A 128 6.38 37.62 -58.04
CA VAL A 128 5.08 38.22 -57.71
C VAL A 128 5.09 39.74 -57.92
N LYS A 129 6.21 40.41 -57.59
CA LYS A 129 6.39 41.85 -57.85
C LYS A 129 6.43 42.19 -59.34
N GLU A 130 7.12 41.37 -60.14
CA GLU A 130 7.16 41.51 -61.61
C GLU A 130 5.77 41.29 -62.25
N ASP A 131 5.00 40.30 -61.78
CA ASP A 131 3.62 40.05 -62.24
C ASP A 131 2.67 41.22 -61.90
N HIS A 132 2.90 41.90 -60.76
CA HIS A 132 2.11 43.06 -60.34
C HIS A 132 2.51 44.36 -61.05
N GLU A 133 3.79 44.54 -61.43
CA GLU A 133 4.24 45.67 -62.26
C GLU A 133 3.63 45.65 -63.67
N PHE A 134 3.21 44.48 -64.17
CA PHE A 134 2.52 44.35 -65.46
C PHE A 134 1.02 44.72 -65.38
N LEU A 135 0.41 44.82 -64.19
CA LEU A 135 -1.05 44.91 -64.02
C LEU A 135 -1.63 46.21 -63.45
N GLN A 136 -0.87 47.20 -62.96
CA GLN A 136 -1.40 48.57 -62.81
C GLN A 136 -0.39 49.67 -62.45
N SER A 137 -0.39 50.73 -63.28
CA SER A 137 0.22 52.04 -63.07
C SER A 137 -0.69 53.02 -62.29
N SER A 138 -1.62 52.54 -61.46
CA SER A 138 -2.56 53.40 -60.73
C SER A 138 -2.95 52.76 -59.40
N MET A 139 -2.74 53.49 -58.30
CA MET A 139 -2.94 53.12 -56.89
C MET A 139 -1.73 52.41 -56.25
N GLY A 140 -0.89 53.19 -55.56
CA GLY A 140 0.28 52.70 -54.82
C GLY A 140 -0.08 51.83 -53.62
N VAL A 141 -0.23 50.53 -53.87
CA VAL A 141 -0.32 49.49 -52.84
C VAL A 141 0.83 48.51 -53.07
N PHE A 142 1.94 48.67 -52.32
CA PHE A 142 2.99 47.66 -52.15
C PHE A 142 2.61 46.72 -50.98
N PRO A 143 3.18 45.50 -50.89
CA PRO A 143 2.42 44.24 -50.81
C PRO A 143 2.01 43.84 -49.38
N TYR A 144 0.70 43.71 -49.17
CA TYR A 144 0.11 43.14 -47.95
C TYR A 144 0.42 41.63 -47.79
N GLU A 145 0.68 40.92 -48.90
CA GLU A 145 0.98 39.48 -48.92
C GLU A 145 2.38 39.14 -48.33
N ASP A 146 3.41 39.92 -48.64
CA ASP A 146 4.79 39.71 -48.15
C ASP A 146 4.85 39.74 -46.61
N ILE A 147 4.19 40.73 -45.99
CA ILE A 147 4.17 40.91 -44.53
C ILE A 147 3.39 39.76 -43.88
N LYS A 148 2.25 39.37 -44.47
CA LYS A 148 1.40 38.30 -43.97
C LYS A 148 2.09 36.94 -43.98
N TRP A 149 2.73 36.53 -45.07
CA TRP A 149 3.43 35.24 -45.12
C TRP A 149 4.65 35.22 -44.19
N THR A 150 5.37 36.34 -44.06
CA THR A 150 6.51 36.46 -43.13
C THR A 150 6.08 36.23 -41.68
N GLU A 151 4.95 36.83 -41.26
CA GLU A 151 4.41 36.65 -39.91
C GLU A 151 3.91 35.21 -39.68
N LEU A 152 3.20 34.62 -40.64
CA LEU A 152 2.69 33.25 -40.54
C LEU A 152 3.84 32.22 -40.49
N LEU A 153 4.87 32.38 -41.32
CA LEU A 153 6.05 31.50 -41.31
C LEU A 153 6.82 31.60 -39.98
N ARG A 154 6.91 32.80 -39.39
CA ARG A 154 7.47 32.98 -38.05
C ARG A 154 6.61 32.29 -36.98
N GLU A 155 5.29 32.37 -37.10
CA GLU A 155 4.34 31.73 -36.18
C GLU A 155 4.44 30.19 -36.24
N VAL A 156 4.39 29.59 -37.44
CA VAL A 156 4.41 28.14 -37.60
C VAL A 156 5.76 27.54 -37.20
N ALA A 157 6.87 28.23 -37.46
CA ALA A 157 8.20 27.80 -37.06
C ALA A 157 8.44 27.89 -35.54
N SER A 158 7.53 28.55 -34.80
CA SER A 158 7.52 28.57 -33.34
C SER A 158 6.71 27.42 -32.73
N ILE A 159 6.02 26.61 -33.55
CA ILE A 159 5.32 25.39 -33.12
C ILE A 159 6.36 24.26 -33.03
N ALA A 160 6.29 23.47 -31.95
CA ALA A 160 7.09 22.25 -31.85
C ALA A 160 6.72 21.26 -32.97
N GLY A 161 7.68 20.96 -33.83
CA GLY A 161 7.51 20.10 -35.01
C GLY A 161 8.59 19.02 -35.09
N PHE A 162 8.52 18.22 -36.16
CA PHE A 162 9.50 17.17 -36.42
C PHE A 162 10.65 17.72 -37.27
N VAL A 163 11.89 17.56 -36.81
CA VAL A 163 13.09 18.02 -37.53
C VAL A 163 13.78 16.81 -38.16
N VAL A 164 13.82 16.77 -39.49
CA VAL A 164 14.40 15.68 -40.29
C VAL A 164 15.54 16.27 -41.11
N LEU A 165 16.69 16.53 -40.44
CA LEU A 165 17.90 17.08 -41.06
C LEU A 165 18.91 15.97 -41.36
N ASN A 166 19.35 15.84 -42.61
CA ASN A 166 20.44 14.92 -43.00
C ASN A 166 20.25 13.49 -42.47
N SER A 167 18.99 13.03 -42.35
CA SER A 167 18.71 11.84 -41.56
C SER A 167 19.14 10.58 -42.33
N ARG A 168 19.99 9.75 -41.71
CA ARG A 168 20.30 8.40 -42.24
C ARG A 168 19.09 7.45 -42.17
N ASN A 169 17.99 7.85 -41.53
CA ASN A 169 16.84 6.99 -41.24
C ASN A 169 15.51 7.78 -41.23
N GLU A 170 15.04 8.17 -42.41
CA GLU A 170 13.74 8.82 -42.63
C GLU A 170 12.56 7.96 -42.13
N TYR A 171 12.72 6.64 -42.15
CA TYR A 171 11.70 5.69 -41.72
C TYR A 171 11.32 5.89 -40.24
N LYS A 172 12.30 6.09 -39.35
CA LYS A 172 12.00 6.33 -37.93
C LYS A 172 11.22 7.65 -37.73
N ALA A 173 11.62 8.71 -38.43
CA ALA A 173 10.89 9.98 -38.35
C ALA A 173 9.44 9.84 -38.84
N ILE A 174 9.20 9.05 -39.90
CA ILE A 174 7.85 8.75 -40.38
C ILE A 174 7.06 7.97 -39.32
N GLN A 175 7.66 6.97 -38.66
CA GLN A 175 6.99 6.26 -37.57
C GLN A 175 6.59 7.21 -36.43
N ASP A 176 7.50 8.07 -35.98
CA ASP A 176 7.25 9.02 -34.89
C ASP A 176 6.12 10.02 -35.28
N ILE A 177 6.08 10.46 -36.54
CA ILE A 177 5.01 11.33 -37.06
C ILE A 177 3.67 10.59 -37.07
N VAL A 178 3.63 9.38 -37.63
CA VAL A 178 2.39 8.58 -37.71
C VAL A 178 1.86 8.28 -36.31
N GLU A 179 2.71 7.88 -35.37
CA GLU A 179 2.33 7.63 -33.97
C GLU A 179 1.72 8.88 -33.32
N ASN A 180 2.35 10.05 -33.53
CA ASN A 180 1.83 11.32 -33.03
C ASN A 180 0.46 11.66 -33.61
N VAL A 181 0.29 11.48 -34.93
CA VAL A 181 -0.98 11.74 -35.63
C VAL A 181 -2.06 10.76 -35.18
N THR A 182 -1.76 9.47 -35.04
CA THR A 182 -2.69 8.47 -34.50
C THR A 182 -3.17 8.89 -33.11
N ARG A 183 -2.27 9.32 -32.21
CA ARG A 183 -2.62 9.83 -30.88
C ARG A 183 -3.55 11.05 -30.93
N LEU A 184 -3.31 11.98 -31.87
CA LEU A 184 -4.14 13.18 -32.03
C LEU A 184 -5.53 12.87 -32.64
N LEU A 185 -5.64 11.82 -33.46
CA LEU A 185 -6.89 11.43 -34.11
C LEU A 185 -7.77 10.54 -33.24
N ASP A 186 -7.17 9.79 -32.32
CA ASP A 186 -7.81 8.81 -31.48
C ASP A 186 -8.90 9.42 -30.59
N LYS A 187 -10.17 9.26 -31.02
CA LYS A 187 -11.35 9.70 -30.28
C LYS A 187 -11.88 8.64 -29.31
N THR A 188 -11.18 7.53 -29.11
CA THR A 188 -11.64 6.43 -28.23
C THR A 188 -11.22 6.61 -26.77
N ASN A 189 -10.70 7.80 -26.42
CA ASN A 189 -10.37 8.14 -25.05
C ASN A 189 -11.59 8.02 -24.13
N LEU A 190 -11.39 7.32 -23.02
CA LEU A 190 -12.39 7.17 -21.99
C LEU A 190 -12.49 8.46 -21.18
N PHE A 191 -13.71 8.85 -20.81
CA PHE A 191 -13.91 9.95 -19.88
C PHE A 191 -13.37 9.57 -18.49
N VAL A 192 -12.30 10.27 -18.08
CA VAL A 192 -11.63 10.07 -16.79
C VAL A 192 -12.40 10.78 -15.68
N ALA A 193 -12.38 12.12 -15.68
CA ALA A 193 -13.08 12.98 -14.73
C ALA A 193 -13.16 14.40 -15.32
N ASN A 194 -14.06 15.24 -14.78
CA ASN A 194 -14.14 16.65 -15.16
C ASN A 194 -12.91 17.43 -14.66
N ASN A 195 -12.50 17.18 -13.41
CA ASN A 195 -11.35 17.81 -12.76
C ASN A 195 -10.47 16.71 -12.14
N PRO A 196 -9.53 16.14 -12.90
CA PRO A 196 -8.70 15.03 -12.44
C PRO A 196 -7.58 15.53 -11.49
N VAL A 197 -7.81 15.42 -10.18
CA VAL A 197 -6.83 15.78 -9.14
C VAL A 197 -5.98 14.55 -8.76
N GLY A 198 -4.66 14.69 -8.70
CA GLY A 198 -3.74 13.62 -8.28
C GLY A 198 -3.71 12.38 -9.18
N VAL A 199 -4.32 12.43 -10.37
CA VAL A 199 -4.41 11.29 -11.29
C VAL A 199 -3.09 11.06 -12.01
N GLU A 200 -2.47 12.12 -12.51
CA GLU A 200 -1.26 12.04 -13.34
C GLU A 200 -0.07 11.41 -12.60
N SER A 201 0.14 11.77 -11.32
CA SER A 201 1.17 11.19 -10.47
C SER A 201 1.01 9.66 -10.36
N ARG A 202 -0.18 9.20 -9.96
CA ARG A 202 -0.50 7.78 -9.80
C ARG A 202 -0.42 7.01 -11.12
N VAL A 203 -0.81 7.62 -12.24
CA VAL A 203 -0.67 7.03 -13.58
C VAL A 203 0.80 6.85 -13.93
N ASN A 204 1.63 7.87 -13.71
CA ASN A 204 3.07 7.79 -13.97
C ASN A 204 3.75 6.71 -13.13
N ASP A 205 3.39 6.58 -11.85
CA ASP A 205 3.90 5.52 -10.97
C ASP A 205 3.58 4.14 -11.54
N ILE A 206 2.33 3.91 -11.95
CA ILE A 206 1.90 2.63 -12.52
C ILE A 206 2.57 2.39 -13.89
N ILE A 207 2.71 3.40 -14.75
CA ILE A 207 3.40 3.27 -16.04
C ILE A 207 4.86 2.85 -15.81
N GLN A 208 5.54 3.42 -14.83
CA GLN A 208 6.90 2.98 -14.48
C GLN A 208 6.93 1.50 -14.08
N LEU A 209 5.95 1.01 -13.32
CA LEU A 209 5.83 -0.41 -12.99
C LEU A 209 5.58 -1.28 -14.23
N LEU A 210 4.79 -0.79 -15.19
CA LEU A 210 4.55 -1.46 -16.48
C LEU A 210 5.79 -1.44 -17.40
N ASP A 211 6.73 -0.51 -17.20
CA ASP A 211 7.92 -0.33 -18.04
C ASP A 211 9.21 -0.95 -17.45
N ARG A 212 9.28 -1.21 -16.13
CA ARG A 212 10.49 -1.71 -15.43
C ARG A 212 11.04 -3.05 -15.96
N ASP A 213 10.20 -3.89 -16.55
CA ASP A 213 10.58 -5.26 -16.96
C ASP A 213 11.03 -5.39 -18.44
N ILE A 214 11.25 -4.28 -19.16
CA ILE A 214 11.66 -4.33 -20.59
C ILE A 214 13.11 -4.85 -20.77
N GLN A 215 13.95 -4.81 -19.73
CA GLN A 215 15.37 -5.16 -19.83
C GLN A 215 15.74 -6.60 -19.48
N GLN A 216 14.82 -7.39 -18.90
CA GLN A 216 15.07 -8.79 -18.55
C GLN A 216 13.88 -9.65 -18.96
N SER A 217 13.96 -10.21 -20.17
CA SER A 217 13.03 -11.17 -20.79
C SER A 217 11.67 -10.62 -21.25
N HIS A 218 11.41 -10.84 -22.55
CA HIS A 218 10.07 -10.83 -23.11
C HIS A 218 9.19 -11.85 -22.38
N ASP A 219 8.10 -11.41 -21.75
CA ASP A 219 6.77 -12.06 -21.82
C ASP A 219 5.80 -11.33 -20.86
N VAL A 220 4.74 -10.72 -21.42
CA VAL A 220 3.47 -10.32 -20.78
C VAL A 220 3.45 -9.96 -19.28
N LEU A 221 3.04 -8.73 -18.95
CA LEU A 221 2.92 -8.26 -17.55
C LEU A 221 1.45 -8.07 -17.14
N LEU A 222 1.06 -8.71 -16.03
CA LEU A 222 -0.19 -8.57 -15.32
C LEU A 222 0.03 -7.74 -14.03
N LEU A 223 -0.63 -6.60 -13.95
CA LEU A 223 -0.59 -5.71 -12.79
C LEU A 223 -1.98 -5.64 -12.13
N GLY A 224 -2.03 -5.91 -10.83
CA GLY A 224 -3.25 -5.82 -10.04
C GLY A 224 -3.33 -4.52 -9.25
N MET A 225 -4.33 -3.69 -9.51
CA MET A 225 -4.67 -2.51 -8.70
C MET A 225 -5.66 -2.90 -7.60
N TRP A 226 -5.20 -2.88 -6.36
CA TRP A 226 -5.96 -3.31 -5.19
C TRP A 226 -6.28 -2.15 -4.26
N GLY A 227 -7.50 -2.09 -3.73
CA GLY A 227 -7.87 -1.08 -2.74
C GLY A 227 -9.36 -1.05 -2.42
N MET A 228 -9.72 -0.24 -1.42
CA MET A 228 -11.10 -0.06 -0.96
C MET A 228 -12.05 0.48 -2.04
N GLY A 229 -13.36 0.26 -1.88
CA GLY A 229 -14.37 0.90 -2.72
C GLY A 229 -14.29 2.43 -2.66
N GLY A 230 -14.37 3.11 -3.81
CA GLY A 230 -14.37 4.57 -3.88
C GLY A 230 -13.00 5.26 -3.90
N VAL A 231 -11.88 4.52 -3.82
CA VAL A 231 -10.51 5.06 -3.83
C VAL A 231 -10.00 5.56 -5.19
N GLY A 232 -10.79 5.42 -6.27
CA GLY A 232 -10.42 5.91 -7.61
C GLY A 232 -9.74 4.91 -8.55
N LYS A 233 -9.74 3.60 -8.24
CA LYS A 233 -9.20 2.53 -9.11
C LYS A 233 -9.62 2.66 -10.59
N THR A 234 -10.93 2.72 -10.84
CA THR A 234 -11.50 2.82 -12.18
C THR A 234 -11.07 4.12 -12.89
N THR A 235 -10.96 5.23 -12.16
CA THR A 235 -10.53 6.53 -12.69
C THR A 235 -9.08 6.46 -13.19
N ILE A 236 -8.18 5.93 -12.36
CA ILE A 236 -6.77 5.74 -12.73
C ILE A 236 -6.63 4.74 -13.89
N ALA A 237 -7.39 3.64 -13.88
CA ALA A 237 -7.36 2.66 -14.95
C ALA A 237 -7.77 3.25 -16.31
N LYS A 238 -8.82 4.09 -16.34
CA LYS A 238 -9.21 4.84 -17.55
C LYS A 238 -8.11 5.79 -18.03
N ALA A 239 -7.42 6.47 -17.11
CA ALA A 239 -6.33 7.36 -17.46
C ALA A 239 -5.14 6.59 -18.07
N ILE A 240 -4.79 5.43 -17.52
CA ILE A 240 -3.77 4.52 -18.09
C ILE A 240 -4.17 4.09 -19.51
N TYR A 241 -5.44 3.70 -19.71
CA TYR A 241 -5.95 3.30 -21.04
C TYR A 241 -5.72 4.37 -22.10
N ASN A 242 -5.98 5.63 -21.74
CA ASN A 242 -5.80 6.77 -22.63
C ASN A 242 -4.30 7.06 -22.86
N GLU A 243 -3.49 7.02 -21.79
CA GLU A 243 -2.10 7.46 -21.80
C GLU A 243 -1.14 6.52 -22.54
N ILE A 244 -1.33 5.20 -22.41
CA ILE A 244 -0.40 4.23 -23.04
C ILE A 244 -1.05 3.38 -24.14
N GLY A 245 -2.37 3.44 -24.30
CA GLY A 245 -3.08 2.53 -25.18
C GLY A 245 -2.69 2.60 -26.66
N TYR A 246 -2.21 3.75 -27.14
CA TYR A 246 -1.74 3.89 -28.53
C TYR A 246 -0.45 3.10 -28.83
N LYS A 247 0.29 2.66 -27.81
CA LYS A 247 1.54 1.89 -27.94
C LYS A 247 1.33 0.39 -28.23
N PHE A 248 0.07 -0.04 -28.36
CA PHE A 248 -0.34 -1.45 -28.47
C PHE A 248 -1.12 -1.70 -29.76
N GLU A 249 -1.00 -2.91 -30.30
CA GLU A 249 -1.69 -3.31 -31.55
C GLU A 249 -3.22 -3.39 -31.37
N GLY A 250 -3.66 -3.70 -30.15
CA GLY A 250 -5.05 -3.67 -29.75
C GLY A 250 -5.19 -3.34 -28.27
N ARG A 251 -6.29 -2.69 -27.90
CA ARG A 251 -6.60 -2.36 -26.52
C ARG A 251 -8.08 -2.54 -26.23
N SER A 252 -8.41 -2.91 -25.00
CA SER A 252 -9.81 -3.03 -24.55
C SER A 252 -9.96 -2.63 -23.09
N PHE A 253 -11.08 -1.98 -22.78
CA PHE A 253 -11.48 -1.62 -21.42
C PHE A 253 -12.81 -2.29 -21.08
N LEU A 254 -12.76 -3.31 -20.23
CA LEU A 254 -13.93 -4.03 -19.74
C LEU A 254 -14.38 -3.41 -18.43
N ALA A 255 -15.37 -2.53 -18.51
CA ALA A 255 -15.91 -1.78 -17.38
C ALA A 255 -16.84 -2.62 -16.50
N ASN A 256 -16.78 -2.43 -15.18
CA ASN A 256 -17.76 -2.97 -14.21
C ASN A 256 -18.03 -4.48 -14.37
N ILE A 257 -16.98 -5.30 -14.49
CA ILE A 257 -17.09 -6.73 -14.78
C ILE A 257 -18.00 -7.43 -13.78
N ARG A 258 -17.93 -7.11 -12.48
CA ARG A 258 -18.83 -7.68 -11.46
C ARG A 258 -20.31 -7.58 -11.81
N GLU A 259 -20.76 -6.42 -12.30
CA GLU A 259 -22.17 -6.18 -12.63
C GLU A 259 -22.52 -6.85 -13.96
N VAL A 260 -21.74 -6.60 -15.00
CA VAL A 260 -22.00 -7.12 -16.36
C VAL A 260 -21.98 -8.65 -16.38
N TRP A 261 -21.10 -9.28 -15.59
CA TRP A 261 -20.99 -10.74 -15.51
C TRP A 261 -22.28 -11.43 -15.06
N LYS A 262 -23.09 -10.74 -14.24
CA LYS A 262 -24.36 -11.26 -13.71
C LYS A 262 -25.54 -11.04 -14.66
N GLU A 263 -25.38 -10.24 -15.71
CA GLU A 263 -26.42 -10.00 -16.71
C GLU A 263 -26.64 -11.22 -17.61
N ASN A 264 -27.83 -11.31 -18.22
CA ASN A 264 -28.12 -12.34 -19.22
C ASN A 264 -27.13 -12.25 -20.38
N ALA A 265 -26.43 -13.36 -20.67
CA ALA A 265 -25.34 -13.44 -21.65
C ALA A 265 -24.16 -12.48 -21.40
N GLY A 266 -24.03 -11.92 -20.19
CA GLY A 266 -22.99 -10.97 -19.83
C GLY A 266 -21.57 -11.52 -19.99
N GLN A 267 -21.36 -12.80 -19.68
CA GLN A 267 -20.07 -13.47 -19.81
C GLN A 267 -19.59 -13.52 -21.26
N ALA A 268 -20.46 -14.01 -22.17
CA ALA A 268 -20.19 -14.06 -23.59
C ALA A 268 -19.98 -12.65 -24.17
N LYS A 269 -20.80 -11.68 -23.76
CA LYS A 269 -20.70 -10.27 -24.18
C LYS A 269 -19.33 -9.66 -23.83
N LEU A 270 -18.77 -9.95 -22.66
CA LEU A 270 -17.45 -9.48 -22.26
C LEU A 270 -16.34 -10.08 -23.13
N GLN A 271 -16.42 -11.38 -23.46
CA GLN A 271 -15.48 -12.04 -24.36
C GLN A 271 -15.61 -11.53 -25.81
N GLU A 272 -16.83 -11.31 -26.29
CA GLU A 272 -17.12 -10.70 -27.59
C GLU A 272 -16.54 -9.29 -27.70
N GLN A 273 -16.71 -8.47 -26.65
CA GLN A 273 -16.14 -7.12 -26.59
C GLN A 273 -14.61 -7.16 -26.67
N LEU A 274 -13.97 -8.04 -25.90
CA LEU A 274 -12.50 -8.17 -25.90
C LEU A 274 -11.97 -8.58 -27.29
N LEU A 275 -12.66 -9.52 -27.95
CA LEU A 275 -12.34 -9.91 -29.33
C LEU A 275 -12.57 -8.75 -30.32
N SER A 276 -13.69 -8.02 -30.22
CA SER A 276 -13.99 -6.93 -31.15
C SER A 276 -13.00 -5.77 -31.02
N ASP A 277 -12.67 -5.39 -29.79
CA ASP A 277 -11.81 -4.25 -29.50
C ASP A 277 -10.36 -4.50 -29.98
N ILE A 278 -9.85 -5.72 -29.81
CA ILE A 278 -8.46 -6.08 -30.14
C ILE A 278 -8.30 -6.59 -31.56
N CYS A 279 -9.23 -7.42 -32.04
CA CYS A 279 -9.10 -8.05 -33.35
C CYS A 279 -9.66 -7.19 -34.48
N LYS A 280 -10.51 -6.19 -34.17
CA LYS A 280 -11.19 -5.34 -35.16
C LYS A 280 -11.98 -6.14 -36.23
N GLU A 281 -12.22 -7.42 -36.00
CA GLU A 281 -13.01 -8.31 -36.86
C GLU A 281 -14.51 -8.13 -36.58
N VAL A 282 -15.33 -8.23 -37.62
CA VAL A 282 -16.79 -8.04 -37.54
C VAL A 282 -17.45 -9.20 -36.79
N LYS A 283 -18.14 -8.88 -35.68
CA LYS A 283 -19.18 -9.69 -35.00
C LYS A 283 -18.87 -11.20 -34.89
N THR A 284 -17.77 -11.56 -34.24
CA THR A 284 -17.55 -12.94 -33.81
C THR A 284 -18.55 -13.25 -32.70
N LYS A 285 -19.62 -14.02 -33.01
CA LYS A 285 -20.54 -14.51 -31.97
C LYS A 285 -19.82 -15.54 -31.11
N VAL A 286 -19.92 -15.41 -29.79
CA VAL A 286 -19.39 -16.37 -28.82
C VAL A 286 -20.56 -17.24 -28.33
N PRO A 287 -20.71 -18.48 -28.85
CA PRO A 287 -21.84 -19.35 -28.50
C PRO A 287 -21.77 -19.91 -27.06
N SER A 288 -20.58 -20.00 -26.47
CA SER A 288 -20.36 -20.41 -25.08
C SER A 288 -19.09 -19.80 -24.50
N ILE A 289 -18.97 -19.79 -23.17
CA ILE A 289 -17.81 -19.24 -22.45
C ILE A 289 -16.53 -20.00 -22.80
N GLU A 290 -16.59 -21.32 -22.89
CA GLU A 290 -15.45 -22.18 -23.21
C GLU A 290 -14.95 -21.92 -24.63
N TYR A 291 -15.88 -21.73 -25.57
CA TYR A 291 -15.52 -21.34 -26.93
C TYR A 291 -14.85 -19.97 -26.95
N GLY A 292 -15.37 -19.01 -26.18
CA GLY A 292 -14.76 -17.68 -26.03
C GLY A 292 -13.36 -17.74 -25.43
N ILE A 293 -13.15 -18.56 -24.40
CA ILE A 293 -11.85 -18.81 -23.77
C ILE A 293 -10.83 -19.31 -24.80
N MET A 294 -11.19 -20.34 -25.57
CA MET A 294 -10.29 -20.89 -26.59
C MET A 294 -9.98 -19.86 -27.68
N THR A 295 -11.01 -19.14 -28.14
CA THR A 295 -10.86 -18.12 -29.18
C THR A 295 -9.97 -16.97 -28.73
N LEU A 296 -10.14 -16.49 -27.49
CA LEU A 296 -9.29 -15.45 -26.91
C LEU A 296 -7.84 -15.91 -26.84
N LYS A 297 -7.60 -17.10 -26.31
CA LYS A 297 -6.26 -17.67 -26.21
C LYS A 297 -5.57 -17.77 -27.57
N ASP A 298 -6.26 -18.30 -28.58
CA ASP A 298 -5.70 -18.49 -29.92
C ASP A 298 -5.41 -17.15 -30.62
N ARG A 299 -6.27 -16.14 -30.43
CA ARG A 299 -6.15 -14.85 -31.13
C ARG A 299 -5.21 -13.86 -30.45
N LEU A 300 -5.09 -13.91 -29.13
CA LEU A 300 -4.30 -12.95 -28.35
C LEU A 300 -2.84 -13.36 -28.19
N CYS A 301 -2.50 -14.65 -28.33
CA CYS A 301 -1.16 -15.18 -28.06
C CYS A 301 -0.03 -14.64 -28.97
N HIS A 302 -0.38 -13.94 -30.05
CA HIS A 302 0.56 -13.35 -30.99
C HIS A 302 0.44 -11.83 -31.10
N LYS A 303 -0.37 -11.19 -30.26
CA LYS A 303 -0.61 -9.74 -30.31
C LYS A 303 -0.07 -9.03 -29.08
N LYS A 304 0.54 -7.87 -29.29
CA LYS A 304 0.90 -6.94 -28.23
C LYS A 304 -0.32 -6.10 -27.83
N VAL A 305 -0.94 -6.41 -26.70
CA VAL A 305 -2.23 -5.81 -26.30
C VAL A 305 -2.19 -5.09 -24.96
N LEU A 306 -3.06 -4.09 -24.80
CA LEU A 306 -3.39 -3.47 -23.51
C LEU A 306 -4.81 -3.84 -23.09
N ILE A 307 -4.97 -4.57 -21.99
CA ILE A 307 -6.29 -4.97 -21.50
C ILE A 307 -6.49 -4.41 -20.10
N ILE A 308 -7.60 -3.73 -19.88
CA ILE A 308 -8.01 -3.29 -18.56
C ILE A 308 -9.27 -4.03 -18.15
N LEU A 309 -9.17 -4.78 -17.06
CA LEU A 309 -10.26 -5.52 -16.43
C LEU A 309 -10.70 -4.78 -15.16
N ASP A 310 -11.81 -4.05 -15.24
CA ASP A 310 -12.26 -3.19 -14.16
C ASP A 310 -13.34 -3.86 -13.28
N ASP A 311 -13.17 -3.72 -11.96
CA ASP A 311 -14.07 -4.20 -10.91
C ASP A 311 -14.28 -5.72 -10.93
N VAL A 312 -13.17 -6.46 -10.98
CA VAL A 312 -13.14 -7.93 -10.91
C VAL A 312 -13.42 -8.40 -9.48
N HIS A 313 -14.30 -9.39 -9.33
CA HIS A 313 -14.77 -9.90 -8.04
C HIS A 313 -14.59 -11.41 -7.82
N THR A 314 -14.40 -12.22 -8.86
CA THR A 314 -14.15 -13.66 -8.70
C THR A 314 -12.98 -14.14 -9.56
N LEU A 315 -12.33 -15.24 -9.15
CA LEU A 315 -11.27 -15.86 -9.95
C LEU A 315 -11.81 -16.46 -11.26
N GLU A 316 -13.07 -16.90 -11.26
CA GLU A 316 -13.76 -17.38 -12.47
C GLU A 316 -13.79 -16.32 -13.57
N GLN A 317 -14.08 -15.06 -13.22
CA GLN A 317 -14.06 -13.93 -14.16
C GLN A 317 -12.68 -13.76 -14.80
N LEU A 318 -11.60 -13.82 -14.01
CA LEU A 318 -10.24 -13.71 -14.55
C LEU A 318 -9.87 -14.92 -15.41
N ASN A 319 -10.22 -16.13 -14.98
CA ASN A 319 -9.92 -17.35 -15.73
C ASN A 319 -10.59 -17.35 -17.11
N ALA A 320 -11.79 -16.77 -17.20
CA ALA A 320 -12.55 -16.70 -18.45
C ALA A 320 -12.14 -15.55 -19.40
N LEU A 321 -11.57 -14.46 -18.87
CA LEU A 321 -11.22 -13.26 -19.65
C LEU A 321 -9.71 -13.11 -19.91
N CYS A 322 -8.86 -13.63 -19.01
CA CYS A 322 -7.42 -13.43 -19.03
C CYS A 322 -6.63 -14.74 -18.90
N GLY A 323 -7.08 -15.68 -18.08
CA GLY A 323 -6.54 -17.03 -17.95
C GLY A 323 -5.12 -17.10 -17.37
N SER A 324 -4.10 -16.74 -18.16
CA SER A 324 -2.69 -16.73 -17.73
C SER A 324 -1.85 -15.88 -18.67
N HIS A 325 -0.58 -15.63 -18.31
CA HIS A 325 0.35 -14.87 -19.15
C HIS A 325 0.50 -15.45 -20.57
N LYS A 326 0.33 -16.78 -20.73
CA LYS A 326 0.46 -17.51 -22.00
C LYS A 326 -0.62 -17.16 -23.03
N TRP A 327 -1.65 -16.43 -22.65
CA TRP A 327 -2.72 -16.02 -23.57
C TRP A 327 -2.32 -14.86 -24.46
N PHE A 328 -1.24 -14.15 -24.14
CA PHE A 328 -0.94 -12.87 -24.79
C PHE A 328 0.43 -12.91 -25.47
N GLY A 329 0.58 -12.12 -26.52
CA GLY A 329 1.86 -11.93 -27.20
C GLY A 329 2.83 -11.09 -26.37
N SER A 330 4.12 -11.22 -26.68
CA SER A 330 5.18 -10.46 -26.02
C SER A 330 4.91 -8.94 -26.03
N GLY A 331 5.25 -8.28 -24.92
CA GLY A 331 5.03 -6.85 -24.73
C GLY A 331 3.60 -6.47 -24.30
N SER A 332 2.69 -7.42 -24.13
CA SER A 332 1.34 -7.14 -23.63
C SER A 332 1.33 -6.66 -22.18
N ARG A 333 0.32 -5.84 -21.84
CA ARG A 333 0.07 -5.30 -20.51
C ARG A 333 -1.39 -5.52 -20.12
N ILE A 334 -1.62 -6.15 -18.98
CA ILE A 334 -2.95 -6.41 -18.46
C ILE A 334 -3.04 -5.73 -17.09
N VAL A 335 -4.02 -4.83 -16.93
CA VAL A 335 -4.28 -4.13 -15.67
C VAL A 335 -5.62 -4.61 -15.11
N ILE A 336 -5.61 -5.10 -13.87
CA ILE A 336 -6.78 -5.68 -13.21
C ILE A 336 -7.12 -4.79 -12.02
N THR A 337 -8.33 -4.23 -11.95
CA THR A 337 -8.78 -3.52 -10.76
C THR A 337 -9.67 -4.42 -9.90
N THR A 338 -9.38 -4.48 -8.60
CA THR A 338 -10.18 -5.27 -7.66
C THR A 338 -10.17 -4.70 -6.25
N ARG A 339 -11.11 -5.16 -5.43
CA ARG A 339 -11.16 -4.89 -3.99
C ARG A 339 -10.62 -6.07 -3.17
N ASP A 340 -10.35 -7.22 -3.79
CA ASP A 340 -9.99 -8.47 -3.13
C ASP A 340 -8.63 -8.95 -3.66
N ILE A 341 -7.60 -8.90 -2.81
CA ILE A 341 -6.22 -9.24 -3.20
C ILE A 341 -6.06 -10.73 -3.54
N ASN A 342 -6.89 -11.61 -2.97
CA ASN A 342 -6.77 -13.06 -3.23
C ASN A 342 -7.01 -13.41 -4.69
N ILE A 343 -7.85 -12.64 -5.38
CA ILE A 343 -8.10 -12.83 -6.81
C ILE A 343 -6.81 -12.61 -7.62
N LEU A 344 -5.98 -11.65 -7.20
CA LEU A 344 -4.71 -11.34 -7.84
C LEU A 344 -3.65 -12.42 -7.56
N HIS A 345 -3.63 -12.96 -6.34
CA HIS A 345 -2.77 -14.10 -6.01
C HIS A 345 -3.18 -15.37 -6.77
N GLY A 346 -4.49 -15.60 -6.92
CA GLY A 346 -5.03 -16.77 -7.62
C GLY A 346 -4.66 -16.86 -9.11
N ILE A 347 -4.51 -15.71 -9.78
CA ILE A 347 -4.06 -15.64 -11.18
C ILE A 347 -2.53 -15.56 -11.32
N GLY A 348 -1.83 -15.25 -10.22
CA GLY A 348 -0.38 -15.02 -10.20
C GLY A 348 0.04 -13.76 -10.93
N VAL A 349 -0.49 -12.59 -10.53
CA VAL A 349 -0.03 -11.30 -11.10
C VAL A 349 1.45 -11.04 -10.80
N ASN A 350 2.13 -10.31 -11.68
CA ASN A 350 3.54 -9.96 -11.50
C ASN A 350 3.73 -8.94 -10.38
N GLN A 351 2.81 -7.98 -10.29
CA GLN A 351 2.88 -6.88 -9.33
C GLN A 351 1.49 -6.47 -8.83
N VAL A 352 1.43 -6.03 -7.58
CA VAL A 352 0.22 -5.47 -6.97
C VAL A 352 0.48 -4.03 -6.59
N TYR A 353 -0.32 -3.11 -7.13
CA TYR A 353 -0.32 -1.71 -6.77
C TYR A 353 -1.45 -1.44 -5.76
N LYS A 354 -1.08 -1.16 -4.51
CA LYS A 354 -2.03 -0.78 -3.46
C LYS A 354 -2.42 0.68 -3.61
N MET A 355 -3.71 0.92 -3.81
CA MET A 355 -4.28 2.27 -3.89
C MET A 355 -4.45 2.87 -2.49
N ASN A 356 -3.83 4.02 -2.28
CA ASN A 356 -4.00 4.83 -1.07
C ASN A 356 -5.04 5.95 -1.30
N PRO A 357 -5.72 6.42 -0.24
CA PRO A 357 -6.53 7.64 -0.28
C PRO A 357 -5.73 8.87 -0.75
N MET A 358 -6.45 9.94 -1.08
CA MET A 358 -5.84 11.23 -1.40
C MET A 358 -5.18 11.84 -0.18
N ASP A 359 -4.07 12.54 -0.39
CA ASP A 359 -3.53 13.40 0.67
C ASP A 359 -4.45 14.61 0.93
N GLU A 360 -4.18 15.34 2.00
CA GLU A 360 -5.02 16.47 2.41
C GLU A 360 -5.12 17.57 1.34
N SER A 361 -4.04 17.83 0.60
CA SER A 361 -4.02 18.87 -0.43
C SER A 361 -4.85 18.47 -1.65
N GLU A 362 -4.67 17.23 -2.14
CA GLU A 362 -5.46 16.66 -3.23
C GLU A 362 -6.94 16.56 -2.85
N ALA A 363 -7.23 16.18 -1.60
CA ALA A 363 -8.58 16.02 -1.10
C ALA A 363 -9.32 17.37 -1.00
N ILE A 364 -8.65 18.42 -0.51
CA ILE A 364 -9.21 19.78 -0.47
C ILE A 364 -9.48 20.29 -1.88
N GLU A 365 -8.56 20.07 -2.83
CA GLU A 365 -8.74 20.51 -4.20
C GLU A 365 -9.92 19.80 -4.86
N LEU A 366 -9.99 18.46 -4.77
CA LEU A 366 -11.09 17.70 -5.35
C LEU A 366 -12.44 18.12 -4.76
N PHE A 367 -12.52 18.20 -3.43
CA PHE A 367 -13.72 18.68 -2.75
C PHE A 367 -14.14 20.07 -3.25
N SER A 368 -13.17 20.98 -3.39
CA SER A 368 -13.42 22.36 -3.80
C SER A 368 -13.97 22.46 -5.22
N TRP A 369 -13.49 21.61 -6.14
CA TRP A 369 -14.03 21.54 -7.49
C TRP A 369 -15.52 21.14 -7.50
N HIS A 370 -15.95 20.29 -6.58
CA HIS A 370 -17.34 19.87 -6.48
C HIS A 370 -18.22 20.89 -5.74
N ALA A 371 -17.72 21.46 -4.64
CA ALA A 371 -18.44 22.38 -3.76
C ALA A 371 -18.46 23.85 -4.23
N PHE A 372 -17.41 24.33 -4.89
CA PHE A 372 -17.23 25.73 -5.28
C PHE A 372 -17.00 25.95 -6.78
N LYS A 373 -16.76 24.89 -7.56
CA LYS A 373 -16.37 24.95 -8.98
C LYS A 373 -15.02 25.65 -9.22
N GLN A 374 -14.14 25.60 -8.23
CA GLN A 374 -12.76 26.11 -8.28
C GLN A 374 -11.84 25.23 -7.44
N ALA A 375 -10.52 25.30 -7.66
CA ALA A 375 -9.53 24.43 -7.03
C ALA A 375 -9.33 24.66 -5.51
N SER A 376 -9.86 25.74 -4.94
CA SER A 376 -9.65 26.08 -3.53
C SER A 376 -10.93 26.58 -2.87
N PRO A 377 -11.11 26.39 -1.55
CA PRO A 377 -12.26 26.94 -0.84
C PRO A 377 -12.21 28.47 -0.80
N THR A 378 -13.37 29.10 -0.67
CA THR A 378 -13.47 30.53 -0.32
C THR A 378 -13.05 30.73 1.14
N LYS A 379 -12.58 31.94 1.50
CA LYS A 379 -11.98 32.21 2.83
C LYS A 379 -12.89 31.81 3.99
N ASP A 380 -14.18 32.09 3.89
CA ASP A 380 -15.15 31.80 4.96
C ASP A 380 -15.44 30.30 5.11
N PHE A 381 -15.06 29.49 4.12
CA PHE A 381 -15.30 28.05 4.08
C PHE A 381 -14.03 27.20 4.26
N ALA A 382 -12.86 27.81 4.47
CA ALA A 382 -11.59 27.09 4.52
C ALA A 382 -11.52 26.07 5.69
N GLU A 383 -11.89 26.50 6.90
CA GLU A 383 -11.89 25.65 8.10
C GLU A 383 -12.89 24.50 7.95
N ILE A 384 -14.12 24.81 7.55
CA ILE A 384 -15.18 23.80 7.41
C ILE A 384 -14.94 22.82 6.26
N SER A 385 -14.25 23.24 5.21
CA SER A 385 -13.82 22.33 4.13
C SER A 385 -12.80 21.32 4.65
N THR A 386 -11.91 21.75 5.55
CA THR A 386 -10.93 20.87 6.22
C THR A 386 -11.65 19.83 7.07
N ASP A 387 -12.70 20.21 7.79
CA ASP A 387 -13.53 19.26 8.55
C ASP A 387 -14.20 18.20 7.65
N VAL A 388 -14.72 18.59 6.48
CA VAL A 388 -15.31 17.65 5.51
C VAL A 388 -14.26 16.70 4.94
N VAL A 389 -13.08 17.20 4.62
CA VAL A 389 -11.96 16.39 4.12
C VAL A 389 -11.50 15.40 5.18
N LYS A 390 -11.37 15.84 6.43
CA LYS A 390 -11.05 14.98 7.58
C LYS A 390 -12.08 13.90 7.79
N TYR A 391 -13.37 14.24 7.75
CA TYR A 391 -14.46 13.25 7.79
C TYR A 391 -14.38 12.23 6.65
N SER A 392 -14.04 12.69 5.44
CA SER A 392 -13.96 11.85 4.26
C SER A 392 -12.74 10.93 4.24
N GLY A 393 -11.72 11.21 5.05
CA GLY A 393 -10.47 10.43 5.11
C GLY A 393 -9.71 10.39 3.78
N GLY A 394 -9.84 11.44 2.95
CA GLY A 394 -9.22 11.49 1.62
C GLY A 394 -9.85 10.55 0.59
N LEU A 395 -11.04 9.98 0.85
CA LEU A 395 -11.71 9.09 -0.10
C LEU A 395 -12.37 9.88 -1.25
N PRO A 396 -11.92 9.74 -2.52
CA PRO A 396 -12.43 10.54 -3.64
C PRO A 396 -13.95 10.50 -3.79
N LEU A 397 -14.54 9.30 -3.72
CA LEU A 397 -15.99 9.12 -3.81
C LEU A 397 -16.76 9.95 -2.77
N ALA A 398 -16.27 10.01 -1.52
CA ALA A 398 -16.93 10.77 -0.48
C ALA A 398 -16.81 12.28 -0.71
N LEU A 399 -15.63 12.74 -1.13
CA LEU A 399 -15.37 14.15 -1.44
C LEU A 399 -16.26 14.65 -2.58
N GLU A 400 -16.43 13.87 -3.65
CA GLU A 400 -17.29 14.23 -4.77
C GLU A 400 -18.77 14.33 -4.35
N VAL A 401 -19.26 13.33 -3.61
CA VAL A 401 -20.66 13.27 -3.15
C VAL A 401 -20.96 14.40 -2.17
N LEU A 402 -20.11 14.60 -1.17
CA LEU A 402 -20.30 15.64 -0.16
C LEU A 402 -20.13 17.04 -0.74
N GLY A 403 -19.12 17.25 -1.59
CA GLY A 403 -18.95 18.54 -2.28
C GLY A 403 -20.15 18.89 -3.14
N SER A 404 -20.71 17.90 -3.86
CA SER A 404 -21.92 18.13 -4.67
C SER A 404 -23.16 18.36 -3.81
N TYR A 405 -23.26 17.71 -2.65
CA TYR A 405 -24.39 17.89 -1.72
C TYR A 405 -24.37 19.26 -1.01
N LEU A 406 -23.17 19.80 -0.81
CA LEU A 406 -22.92 21.08 -0.15
C LEU A 406 -22.85 22.28 -1.12
N PHE A 407 -22.86 22.03 -2.43
CA PHE A 407 -22.86 23.05 -3.46
C PHE A 407 -24.05 24.02 -3.28
N ASP A 408 -23.76 25.33 -3.39
CA ASP A 408 -24.74 26.43 -3.29
C ASP A 408 -25.43 26.59 -1.92
N ARG A 409 -24.85 26.02 -0.86
CA ARG A 409 -25.31 26.17 0.53
C ARG A 409 -24.48 27.18 1.32
N ASP A 410 -25.09 27.78 2.34
CA ASP A 410 -24.39 28.70 3.22
C ASP A 410 -23.56 28.01 4.32
N VAL A 411 -22.67 28.77 4.98
CA VAL A 411 -21.77 28.25 6.02
C VAL A 411 -22.52 27.61 7.20
N THR A 412 -23.69 28.10 7.56
CA THR A 412 -24.48 27.56 8.68
C THR A 412 -25.11 26.22 8.31
N GLU A 413 -25.60 26.08 7.08
CA GLU A 413 -26.08 24.80 6.55
C GLU A 413 -24.96 23.76 6.49
N TRP A 414 -23.75 24.15 6.07
CA TRP A 414 -22.59 23.25 6.05
C TRP A 414 -22.27 22.70 7.44
N LYS A 415 -22.27 23.57 8.48
CA LYS A 415 -22.04 23.14 9.87
C LYS A 415 -23.09 22.12 10.30
N SER A 416 -24.36 22.40 10.02
CA SER A 416 -25.47 21.49 10.29
C SER A 416 -25.32 20.14 9.58
N VAL A 417 -24.91 20.14 8.31
CA VAL A 417 -24.67 18.91 7.55
C VAL A 417 -23.54 18.10 8.16
N ILE A 418 -22.42 18.72 8.52
CA ILE A 418 -21.27 18.03 9.11
C ILE A 418 -21.63 17.44 10.48
N ASP A 419 -22.36 18.19 11.31
CA ASP A 419 -22.81 17.69 12.61
C ASP A 419 -23.79 16.51 12.45
N LYS A 420 -24.65 16.56 11.42
CA LYS A 420 -25.48 15.41 11.04
C LYS A 420 -24.62 14.22 10.59
N LEU A 421 -23.59 14.43 9.76
CA LEU A 421 -22.75 13.36 9.21
C LEU A 421 -21.94 12.60 10.28
N LYS A 422 -21.59 13.25 11.38
CA LYS A 422 -20.95 12.61 12.55
C LYS A 422 -21.85 11.57 13.23
N ILE A 423 -23.17 11.70 13.06
CA ILE A 423 -24.17 10.80 13.66
C ILE A 423 -24.75 9.87 12.60
N ILE A 424 -25.17 10.42 11.45
CA ILE A 424 -25.85 9.74 10.35
C ILE A 424 -25.01 9.90 9.09
N PRO A 425 -24.27 8.86 8.68
CA PRO A 425 -23.45 8.93 7.48
C PRO A 425 -24.28 9.12 6.20
N ASN A 426 -23.67 9.67 5.14
CA ASN A 426 -24.36 9.90 3.88
C ASN A 426 -24.71 8.58 3.14
N GLU A 427 -26.00 8.38 2.86
CA GLU A 427 -26.53 7.14 2.24
C GLU A 427 -25.83 6.75 0.94
N GLN A 428 -25.51 7.70 0.06
CA GLN A 428 -24.90 7.40 -1.24
C GLN A 428 -23.47 6.86 -1.08
N VAL A 429 -22.70 7.46 -0.17
CA VAL A 429 -21.35 6.97 0.18
C VAL A 429 -21.46 5.59 0.80
N GLN A 430 -22.37 5.43 1.76
CA GLN A 430 -22.60 4.18 2.49
C GLN A 430 -22.96 3.03 1.55
N LYS A 431 -23.90 3.24 0.63
CA LYS A 431 -24.33 2.22 -0.35
C LYS A 431 -23.18 1.69 -1.20
N LYS A 432 -22.19 2.52 -1.56
CA LYS A 432 -21.04 2.12 -2.38
C LYS A 432 -19.98 1.37 -1.58
N LEU A 433 -19.78 1.74 -0.31
CA LEU A 433 -18.86 1.03 0.60
C LEU A 433 -19.45 -0.33 1.02
N LYS A 434 -20.76 -0.37 1.28
CA LYS A 434 -21.50 -1.56 1.75
C LYS A 434 -21.44 -2.74 0.79
N ILE A 435 -21.20 -2.50 -0.52
CA ILE A 435 -20.98 -3.54 -1.52
C ILE A 435 -19.92 -4.56 -1.06
N SER A 436 -18.79 -4.11 -0.51
CA SER A 436 -17.72 -5.03 -0.08
C SER A 436 -18.14 -5.90 1.11
N TYR A 437 -18.97 -5.36 2.01
CA TYR A 437 -19.53 -6.06 3.16
C TYR A 437 -20.64 -7.04 2.75
N ASP A 438 -21.55 -6.64 1.87
CA ASP A 438 -22.66 -7.47 1.41
C ASP A 438 -22.16 -8.72 0.66
N LEU A 439 -21.01 -8.59 -0.02
CA LEU A 439 -20.35 -9.68 -0.74
C LEU A 439 -19.55 -10.64 0.16
N LEU A 440 -19.49 -10.42 1.48
CA LEU A 440 -18.93 -11.40 2.42
C LEU A 440 -19.85 -12.63 2.46
N SER A 441 -19.28 -13.81 2.20
CA SER A 441 -20.00 -15.08 2.07
C SER A 441 -20.47 -15.67 3.39
N ASP A 442 -19.85 -15.27 4.50
CA ASP A 442 -20.04 -15.88 5.82
C ASP A 442 -20.54 -14.84 6.84
N ASP A 443 -21.64 -15.17 7.50
CA ASP A 443 -22.23 -14.36 8.56
C ASP A 443 -21.31 -14.21 9.77
N THR A 444 -20.42 -15.18 10.04
CA THR A 444 -19.42 -15.05 11.11
C THR A 444 -18.42 -13.94 10.80
N VAL A 445 -17.98 -13.81 9.55
CA VAL A 445 -17.06 -12.75 9.09
C VAL A 445 -17.76 -11.39 9.14
N LYS A 446 -19.05 -11.33 8.82
CA LYS A 446 -19.86 -10.11 9.01
C LYS A 446 -19.95 -9.72 10.48
N GLU A 447 -20.17 -10.67 11.39
CA GLU A 447 -20.20 -10.39 12.83
C GLU A 447 -18.83 -9.94 13.36
N ILE A 448 -17.72 -10.51 12.87
CA ILE A 448 -16.36 -10.04 13.17
C ILE A 448 -16.19 -8.59 12.73
N PHE A 449 -16.56 -8.26 11.50
CA PHE A 449 -16.47 -6.89 10.97
C PHE A 449 -17.22 -5.88 11.86
N LEU A 450 -18.45 -6.22 12.26
CA LEU A 450 -19.26 -5.36 13.13
C LEU A 450 -18.67 -5.23 14.54
N ASP A 451 -18.09 -6.30 15.09
CA ASP A 451 -17.40 -6.25 16.38
C ASP A 451 -16.16 -5.34 16.31
N ILE A 452 -15.37 -5.42 15.23
CA ILE A 452 -14.19 -4.56 15.07
C ILE A 452 -14.61 -3.10 14.97
N ALA A 453 -15.58 -2.78 14.11
CA ALA A 453 -16.05 -1.41 13.91
C ALA A 453 -16.56 -0.73 15.20
N CYS A 454 -17.06 -1.52 16.15
CA CYS A 454 -17.60 -1.02 17.42
C CYS A 454 -16.59 -1.05 18.57
N PHE A 455 -15.75 -2.09 18.69
CA PHE A 455 -15.00 -2.39 19.91
C PHE A 455 -13.48 -2.48 19.73
N PHE A 456 -12.99 -3.01 18.61
CA PHE A 456 -11.60 -3.49 18.51
C PHE A 456 -10.66 -2.63 17.65
N ILE A 457 -11.12 -1.49 17.14
CA ILE A 457 -10.20 -0.54 16.45
C ILE A 457 -9.18 -0.01 17.46
N GLY A 458 -7.90 -0.12 17.11
CA GLY A 458 -6.78 0.29 17.96
C GLY A 458 -6.22 -0.82 18.85
N MET A 459 -6.79 -2.02 18.81
CA MET A 459 -6.27 -3.18 19.55
C MET A 459 -5.37 -4.06 18.68
N ASP A 460 -4.51 -4.85 19.33
CA ASP A 460 -3.65 -5.83 18.69
C ASP A 460 -4.47 -6.95 18.02
N ARG A 461 -4.07 -7.34 16.80
CA ARG A 461 -4.76 -8.35 16.00
C ARG A 461 -4.81 -9.71 16.70
N ASN A 462 -3.75 -10.11 17.40
CA ASN A 462 -3.68 -11.43 18.04
C ASN A 462 -4.61 -11.48 19.25
N ASP A 463 -4.60 -10.44 20.09
CA ASP A 463 -5.52 -10.31 21.22
C ASP A 463 -6.98 -10.39 20.77
N VAL A 464 -7.32 -9.64 19.72
CA VAL A 464 -8.67 -9.64 19.13
C VAL A 464 -9.02 -11.01 18.54
N THR A 465 -8.04 -11.71 17.95
CA THR A 465 -8.22 -13.08 17.44
C THR A 465 -8.59 -14.04 18.56
N LEU A 466 -7.92 -13.97 19.72
CA LEU A 466 -8.21 -14.80 20.89
C LEU A 466 -9.63 -14.55 21.41
N ILE A 467 -10.00 -13.28 21.59
CA ILE A 467 -11.32 -12.86 22.09
C ILE A 467 -12.44 -13.35 21.15
N LEU A 468 -12.30 -13.11 19.85
CA LEU A 468 -13.32 -13.47 18.85
C LEU A 468 -13.40 -14.99 18.65
N ASN A 469 -12.29 -15.73 18.77
CA ASN A 469 -12.31 -17.20 18.79
C ASN A 469 -13.07 -17.74 19.99
N GLY A 470 -12.90 -17.13 21.17
CA GLY A 470 -13.69 -17.46 22.34
C GLY A 470 -15.18 -17.12 22.20
N CYS A 471 -15.52 -16.15 21.35
CA CYS A 471 -16.89 -15.87 20.90
C CYS A 471 -17.43 -16.89 19.88
N GLY A 472 -16.61 -17.84 19.41
CA GLY A 472 -16.98 -18.86 18.41
C GLY A 472 -16.99 -18.35 16.97
N LEU A 473 -16.22 -17.29 16.66
CA LEU A 473 -16.27 -16.61 15.36
C LEU A 473 -15.15 -16.98 14.37
N PHE A 474 -14.26 -17.92 14.69
CA PHE A 474 -13.18 -18.36 13.78
C PHE A 474 -12.35 -17.18 13.22
N ALA A 475 -11.86 -16.32 14.12
CA ALA A 475 -11.29 -15.02 13.80
C ALA A 475 -10.03 -15.08 12.92
N GLY A 476 -9.27 -16.17 12.95
CA GLY A 476 -8.06 -16.32 12.13
C GLY A 476 -8.34 -16.15 10.63
N ILE A 477 -9.30 -16.92 10.10
CA ILE A 477 -9.70 -16.82 8.68
C ILE A 477 -10.55 -15.56 8.45
N GLY A 478 -11.44 -15.22 9.39
CA GLY A 478 -12.34 -14.08 9.22
C GLY A 478 -11.61 -12.74 9.12
N LEU A 479 -10.59 -12.51 9.94
CA LEU A 479 -9.73 -11.32 9.86
C LEU A 479 -8.93 -11.28 8.56
N SER A 480 -8.42 -12.42 8.09
CA SER A 480 -7.70 -12.51 6.81
C SER A 480 -8.59 -12.02 5.66
N ILE A 481 -9.83 -12.52 5.58
CA ILE A 481 -10.80 -12.12 4.55
C ILE A 481 -11.11 -10.63 4.59
N LEU A 482 -11.26 -10.05 5.80
CA LEU A 482 -11.53 -8.61 5.94
C LEU A 482 -10.35 -7.75 5.49
N VAL A 483 -9.11 -8.18 5.75
CA VAL A 483 -7.89 -7.50 5.28
C VAL A 483 -7.75 -7.60 3.78
N GLU A 484 -7.90 -8.81 3.24
CA GLU A 484 -7.83 -9.10 1.79
C GLU A 484 -8.81 -8.24 0.99
N ARG A 485 -9.96 -7.90 1.59
CA ARG A 485 -11.03 -7.07 1.00
C ARG A 485 -10.96 -5.57 1.31
N CYS A 486 -9.87 -5.11 1.92
CA CYS A 486 -9.68 -3.72 2.36
C CYS A 486 -10.79 -3.20 3.29
N LEU A 487 -11.46 -4.07 4.05
CA LEU A 487 -12.45 -3.65 5.06
C LEU A 487 -11.78 -3.34 6.40
N VAL A 488 -10.67 -4.01 6.69
CA VAL A 488 -9.80 -3.81 7.85
C VAL A 488 -8.37 -3.67 7.38
N ILE A 489 -7.57 -2.88 8.08
CA ILE A 489 -6.14 -2.70 7.84
C ILE A 489 -5.42 -3.14 9.11
N VAL A 490 -4.35 -3.92 8.96
CA VAL A 490 -3.41 -4.19 10.05
C VAL A 490 -2.20 -3.31 9.78
N ASP A 491 -1.86 -2.43 10.73
CA ASP A 491 -0.68 -1.59 10.59
C ASP A 491 0.61 -2.37 10.93
N HIS A 492 1.76 -1.71 10.79
CA HIS A 492 3.07 -2.33 11.03
C HIS A 492 3.29 -2.74 12.50
N LYS A 493 2.46 -2.27 13.43
CA LYS A 493 2.50 -2.65 14.86
C LYS A 493 1.48 -3.74 15.18
N ASN A 494 0.97 -4.45 14.18
CA ASN A 494 -0.09 -5.45 14.30
C ASN A 494 -1.42 -4.91 14.85
N ILE A 495 -1.62 -3.58 14.84
CA ILE A 495 -2.84 -2.97 15.36
C ILE A 495 -3.93 -2.94 14.29
N LEU A 496 -5.16 -3.29 14.69
CA LEU A 496 -6.33 -3.20 13.84
C LEU A 496 -6.74 -1.74 13.61
N ARG A 497 -6.82 -1.36 12.34
CA ARG A 497 -7.28 -0.06 11.85
C ARG A 497 -8.44 -0.26 10.88
N MET A 498 -9.29 0.74 10.78
CA MET A 498 -10.33 0.83 9.75
C MET A 498 -10.38 2.25 9.22
N HIS A 499 -10.71 2.42 7.94
CA HIS A 499 -11.06 3.72 7.41
C HIS A 499 -12.33 4.23 8.12
N ASP A 500 -12.36 5.51 8.51
CA ASP A 500 -13.45 6.08 9.31
C ASP A 500 -14.83 5.87 8.66
N LEU A 501 -14.97 6.17 7.37
CA LEU A 501 -16.23 5.90 6.63
C LEU A 501 -16.65 4.42 6.60
N VAL A 502 -15.71 3.46 6.64
CA VAL A 502 -16.01 2.02 6.69
C VAL A 502 -16.39 1.58 8.10
N ARG A 503 -15.75 2.14 9.13
CA ARG A 503 -16.18 1.99 10.52
C ARG A 503 -17.61 2.51 10.71
N ASP A 504 -17.86 3.71 10.21
CA ASP A 504 -19.15 4.38 10.36
C ASP A 504 -20.24 3.66 9.54
N MET A 505 -19.87 3.03 8.42
CA MET A 505 -20.73 2.07 7.71
C MET A 505 -21.13 0.86 8.56
N GLY A 506 -20.17 0.23 9.24
CA GLY A 506 -20.45 -0.89 10.14
C GLY A 506 -21.42 -0.52 11.25
N ARG A 507 -21.22 0.66 11.84
CA ARG A 507 -22.09 1.26 12.86
C ARG A 507 -23.48 1.56 12.30
N GLU A 508 -23.56 2.11 11.10
CA GLU A 508 -24.83 2.39 10.43
C GLU A 508 -25.64 1.11 10.15
N ILE A 509 -24.99 0.03 9.72
CA ILE A 509 -25.66 -1.28 9.51
C ILE A 509 -26.36 -1.77 10.78
N ILE A 510 -25.78 -1.51 11.96
CA ILE A 510 -26.39 -1.88 13.24
C ILE A 510 -27.58 -0.97 13.55
N ARG A 511 -27.44 0.33 13.31
CA ARG A 511 -28.52 1.30 13.55
C ARG A 511 -29.70 1.11 12.60
N GLU A 512 -29.47 0.85 11.31
CA GLU A 512 -30.52 0.61 10.30
C GLU A 512 -31.45 -0.54 10.69
N LYS A 513 -30.96 -1.54 11.43
CA LYS A 513 -31.78 -2.67 11.90
C LYS A 513 -32.79 -2.27 12.98
N SER A 514 -32.44 -1.29 13.82
CA SER A 514 -33.27 -0.79 14.94
C SER A 514 -33.02 0.72 15.12
N PRO A 515 -33.66 1.56 14.29
CA PRO A 515 -33.41 3.00 14.27
C PRO A 515 -33.82 3.69 15.57
N GLU A 516 -35.01 3.37 16.08
CA GLU A 516 -35.63 4.05 17.24
C GLU A 516 -35.39 3.28 18.55
N GLU A 517 -35.44 1.94 18.52
CA GLU A 517 -35.32 1.10 19.70
C GLU A 517 -33.86 0.80 20.05
N LEU A 518 -33.27 1.64 20.92
CA LEU A 518 -31.90 1.48 21.41
C LEU A 518 -31.66 0.09 22.03
N GLU A 519 -32.64 -0.43 22.74
CA GLU A 519 -32.58 -1.69 23.46
C GLU A 519 -32.57 -2.94 22.55
N GLU A 520 -32.96 -2.80 21.28
CA GLU A 520 -32.92 -3.87 20.27
C GLU A 520 -31.61 -3.84 19.45
N ARG A 521 -30.78 -2.81 19.62
CA ARG A 521 -29.47 -2.75 18.95
C ARG A 521 -28.51 -3.78 19.52
N CYS A 522 -27.93 -4.58 18.64
CA CYS A 522 -27.04 -5.65 19.08
C CYS A 522 -25.70 -5.18 19.65
N ARG A 523 -25.27 -3.95 19.36
CA ARG A 523 -23.98 -3.37 19.76
C ARG A 523 -24.19 -1.92 20.11
N LEU A 524 -23.74 -1.49 21.29
CA LEU A 524 -23.84 -0.12 21.77
C LEU A 524 -22.43 0.46 21.88
N TRP A 525 -22.10 1.42 21.00
CA TRP A 525 -20.79 2.09 20.97
C TRP A 525 -20.87 3.59 21.27
N LEU A 526 -22.06 4.19 21.15
CA LEU A 526 -22.30 5.59 21.53
C LEU A 526 -22.49 5.68 23.03
N HIS A 527 -21.77 6.61 23.65
CA HIS A 527 -21.81 6.79 25.10
C HIS A 527 -23.20 7.24 25.59
N GLU A 528 -23.92 8.08 24.84
CA GLU A 528 -25.27 8.51 25.21
C GLU A 528 -26.25 7.35 25.23
N ASP A 529 -26.20 6.48 24.22
CA ASP A 529 -27.08 5.31 24.10
C ASP A 529 -26.84 4.33 25.26
N ALA A 530 -25.56 3.99 25.51
CA ALA A 530 -25.20 3.09 26.61
C ALA A 530 -25.58 3.68 27.98
N LEU A 531 -25.36 5.00 28.17
CA LEU A 531 -25.73 5.71 29.39
C LEU A 531 -27.25 5.67 29.64
N HIS A 532 -28.06 5.88 28.61
CA HIS A 532 -29.52 5.81 28.69
C HIS A 532 -29.98 4.40 29.06
N ILE A 533 -29.51 3.38 28.33
CA ILE A 533 -29.87 1.97 28.58
C ILE A 533 -29.53 1.53 30.00
N LEU A 534 -28.35 1.91 30.51
CA LEU A 534 -27.93 1.54 31.87
C LEU A 534 -28.65 2.34 32.96
N SER A 535 -28.98 3.62 32.71
CA SER A 535 -29.71 4.45 33.68
C SER A 535 -31.17 3.99 33.83
N GLU A 536 -31.85 3.72 32.71
CA GLU A 536 -33.26 3.30 32.68
C GLU A 536 -33.46 1.79 32.87
N GLN A 537 -32.37 1.00 32.88
CA GLN A 537 -32.39 -0.47 33.03
C GLN A 537 -33.25 -1.17 31.95
N THR A 538 -33.23 -0.63 30.73
CA THR A 538 -34.05 -1.11 29.59
C THR A 538 -33.34 -2.14 28.72
N GLY A 539 -32.10 -2.50 29.03
CA GLY A 539 -31.32 -3.47 28.24
C GLY A 539 -32.03 -4.80 28.00
N THR A 540 -31.84 -5.38 26.82
CA THR A 540 -32.47 -6.65 26.42
C THR A 540 -31.43 -7.69 26.00
N LYS A 541 -31.90 -8.91 25.72
CA LYS A 541 -31.11 -10.02 25.17
C LYS A 541 -30.57 -9.75 23.76
N ALA A 542 -30.98 -8.68 23.08
CA ALA A 542 -30.45 -8.31 21.77
C ALA A 542 -29.00 -7.81 21.87
N ILE A 543 -28.67 -7.12 22.98
CA ILE A 543 -27.36 -6.52 23.21
C ILE A 543 -26.30 -7.62 23.41
N LYS A 544 -25.37 -7.69 22.46
CA LYS A 544 -24.19 -8.57 22.47
C LYS A 544 -22.93 -7.84 22.92
N GLY A 545 -22.85 -6.53 22.73
CA GLY A 545 -21.69 -5.73 23.14
C GLY A 545 -22.05 -4.33 23.61
N LEU A 546 -21.35 -3.82 24.62
CA LEU A 546 -21.60 -2.51 25.22
C LEU A 546 -20.28 -1.80 25.56
N VAL A 547 -20.15 -0.55 25.12
CA VAL A 547 -19.10 0.38 25.52
C VAL A 547 -19.71 1.55 26.28
N LEU A 548 -19.19 1.86 27.46
CA LEU A 548 -19.44 3.13 28.14
C LEU A 548 -18.15 3.69 28.72
N LYS A 549 -17.69 4.80 28.14
CA LYS A 549 -16.49 5.53 28.60
C LYS A 549 -16.92 6.91 29.08
N LEU A 550 -16.79 7.16 30.38
CA LEU A 550 -17.06 8.44 31.02
C LEU A 550 -15.74 9.11 31.41
N PRO A 551 -15.61 10.44 31.29
CA PRO A 551 -14.45 11.16 31.82
C PRO A 551 -14.29 10.92 33.32
N GLY A 552 -13.06 10.78 33.82
CA GLY A 552 -12.79 10.44 35.23
C GLY A 552 -13.42 11.37 36.27
N ALA A 553 -13.63 12.65 35.92
CA ALA A 553 -14.32 13.63 36.79
C ALA A 553 -15.83 13.38 36.94
N ASN A 554 -16.42 12.55 36.06
CA ASN A 554 -17.85 12.27 35.96
C ASN A 554 -18.17 10.79 36.26
N ALA A 555 -17.38 10.14 37.13
CA ALA A 555 -17.60 8.75 37.49
C ALA A 555 -19.04 8.54 37.98
N LYS A 556 -19.79 7.66 37.30
CA LYS A 556 -21.20 7.41 37.59
C LYS A 556 -21.40 5.98 38.08
N CYS A 557 -22.24 5.82 39.09
CA CYS A 557 -22.61 4.53 39.64
C CYS A 557 -23.93 4.04 39.01
N PHE A 558 -23.98 2.78 38.58
CA PHE A 558 -25.17 2.14 38.03
C PHE A 558 -25.51 0.88 38.80
N SER A 559 -26.80 0.52 38.84
CA SER A 559 -27.18 -0.77 39.40
C SER A 559 -26.74 -1.90 38.48
N SER A 560 -26.01 -2.89 39.01
CA SER A 560 -25.71 -4.17 38.37
C SER A 560 -26.94 -4.87 37.77
N LYS A 561 -28.14 -4.62 38.31
CA LYS A 561 -29.41 -5.14 37.77
C LYS A 561 -29.71 -4.68 36.34
N ALA A 562 -29.12 -3.57 35.88
CA ALA A 562 -29.26 -3.09 34.50
C ALA A 562 -28.81 -4.14 33.47
N PHE A 563 -27.84 -4.99 33.82
CA PHE A 563 -27.31 -6.04 32.94
C PHE A 563 -28.12 -7.33 32.96
N LYS A 564 -29.04 -7.50 33.91
CA LYS A 564 -29.73 -8.77 34.18
C LYS A 564 -30.45 -9.35 32.96
N LYS A 565 -31.04 -8.50 32.12
CA LYS A 565 -31.78 -8.89 30.91
C LYS A 565 -30.89 -9.02 29.67
N MET A 566 -29.61 -8.60 29.73
CA MET A 566 -28.65 -8.65 28.62
C MET A 566 -27.96 -10.02 28.53
N GLU A 567 -28.75 -11.08 28.44
CA GLU A 567 -28.27 -12.47 28.56
C GLU A 567 -27.27 -12.89 27.46
N LYS A 568 -27.22 -12.18 26.31
CA LYS A 568 -26.30 -12.46 25.21
C LYS A 568 -25.08 -11.55 25.18
N LEU A 569 -24.91 -10.67 26.18
CA LEU A 569 -23.75 -9.80 26.28
C LEU A 569 -22.47 -10.64 26.34
N ARG A 570 -21.55 -10.39 25.41
CA ARG A 570 -20.28 -11.10 25.26
C ARG A 570 -19.06 -10.17 25.30
N LEU A 571 -19.23 -8.90 24.91
CA LEU A 571 -18.20 -7.85 24.91
C LEU A 571 -18.61 -6.71 25.84
N LEU A 572 -17.82 -6.38 26.85
CA LEU A 572 -18.11 -5.28 27.76
C LEU A 572 -16.87 -4.42 27.97
N GLN A 573 -16.99 -3.12 27.63
CA GLN A 573 -15.95 -2.13 27.88
C GLN A 573 -16.49 -0.97 28.72
N LEU A 574 -15.86 -0.71 29.86
CA LEU A 574 -16.24 0.32 30.82
C LEU A 574 -15.03 1.18 31.16
N ALA A 575 -15.22 2.49 31.28
CA ALA A 575 -14.23 3.41 31.82
C ALA A 575 -14.92 4.53 32.61
N GLY A 576 -14.46 4.81 33.83
CA GLY A 576 -15.12 5.79 34.70
C GLY A 576 -16.53 5.39 35.14
N VAL A 577 -16.79 4.09 35.28
CA VAL A 577 -18.10 3.53 35.63
C VAL A 577 -17.96 2.65 36.87
N ASN A 578 -18.84 2.85 37.85
CA ASN A 578 -18.98 2.02 39.03
C ASN A 578 -20.28 1.21 38.97
N LEU A 579 -20.26 -0.03 39.44
CA LEU A 579 -21.47 -0.85 39.58
C LEU A 579 -21.80 -1.08 41.05
N ASP A 580 -23.06 -0.85 41.42
CA ASP A 580 -23.62 -1.14 42.73
C ASP A 580 -24.46 -2.43 42.67
N GLY A 581 -24.32 -3.28 43.68
CA GLY A 581 -24.99 -4.57 43.82
C GLY A 581 -24.17 -5.78 43.38
N ASP A 582 -24.86 -6.82 42.91
CA ASP A 582 -24.32 -8.18 42.75
C ASP A 582 -23.89 -8.44 41.29
N PHE A 583 -22.63 -8.84 41.11
CA PHE A 583 -22.04 -9.08 39.79
C PHE A 583 -22.60 -10.34 39.10
N LYS A 584 -23.40 -11.16 39.77
CA LYS A 584 -24.13 -12.29 39.15
C LYS A 584 -25.10 -11.87 38.04
N TYR A 585 -25.46 -10.58 37.99
CA TYR A 585 -26.31 -10.04 36.94
C TYR A 585 -25.57 -9.77 35.63
N LEU A 586 -24.23 -9.79 35.64
CA LEU A 586 -23.45 -9.77 34.41
C LEU A 586 -23.64 -11.10 33.66
N SER A 587 -23.63 -11.00 32.34
CA SER A 587 -23.92 -12.12 31.46
C SER A 587 -22.88 -13.23 31.59
N LYS A 588 -23.35 -14.48 31.71
CA LYS A 588 -22.50 -15.68 31.66
C LYS A 588 -21.88 -15.91 30.27
N ASN A 589 -22.34 -15.19 29.26
CA ASN A 589 -21.80 -15.23 27.90
C ASN A 589 -20.65 -14.24 27.67
N LEU A 590 -20.22 -13.48 28.69
CA LEU A 590 -19.04 -12.63 28.59
C LEU A 590 -17.80 -13.43 28.13
N ARG A 591 -17.05 -12.83 27.21
CA ARG A 591 -15.77 -13.32 26.67
C ARG A 591 -14.66 -12.29 26.86
N TRP A 592 -15.00 -11.01 26.78
CA TRP A 592 -14.08 -9.91 27.01
C TRP A 592 -14.69 -8.91 27.98
N LEU A 593 -13.91 -8.57 29.00
CA LEU A 593 -14.18 -7.52 29.96
C LEU A 593 -12.99 -6.58 29.99
N SER A 594 -13.20 -5.34 29.53
CA SER A 594 -12.25 -4.24 29.70
C SER A 594 -12.87 -3.21 30.62
N TRP A 595 -12.28 -2.98 31.78
CA TRP A 595 -12.82 -2.08 32.79
C TRP A 595 -11.72 -1.20 33.38
N ASN A 596 -11.57 -0.02 32.79
CA ASN A 596 -10.61 0.97 33.26
C ASN A 596 -11.16 1.71 34.49
N GLY A 597 -10.37 1.75 35.56
CA GLY A 597 -10.78 2.37 36.83
C GLY A 597 -11.72 1.50 37.65
N PHE A 598 -11.53 0.18 37.65
CA PHE A 598 -12.33 -0.73 38.48
C PHE A 598 -12.16 -0.39 39.96
N SER A 599 -13.27 -0.09 40.63
CA SER A 599 -13.25 0.54 41.97
C SER A 599 -13.18 -0.43 43.14
N SER A 600 -13.54 -1.70 42.94
CA SER A 600 -13.48 -2.71 43.99
C SER A 600 -12.04 -3.13 44.27
N THR A 601 -11.76 -3.47 45.53
CA THR A 601 -10.43 -3.96 45.94
C THR A 601 -10.17 -5.41 45.54
N TYR A 602 -11.19 -6.13 45.09
CA TYR A 602 -11.11 -7.48 44.55
C TYR A 602 -12.28 -7.77 43.60
N ILE A 603 -12.15 -8.82 42.79
CA ILE A 603 -13.23 -9.30 41.93
C ILE A 603 -14.11 -10.28 42.73
N PRO A 604 -15.41 -10.00 42.89
CA PRO A 604 -16.28 -10.78 43.77
C PRO A 604 -16.50 -12.23 43.32
N ALA A 605 -16.67 -13.15 44.28
CA ALA A 605 -16.88 -14.59 44.02
C ALA A 605 -18.17 -14.88 43.22
N ASN A 606 -19.20 -14.04 43.39
CA ASN A 606 -20.48 -14.16 42.66
C ASN A 606 -20.40 -13.75 41.18
N PHE A 607 -19.27 -13.22 40.71
CA PHE A 607 -19.06 -12.90 39.30
C PHE A 607 -18.71 -14.17 38.51
N TYR A 608 -19.53 -14.47 37.49
CA TYR A 608 -19.32 -15.65 36.65
C TYR A 608 -18.17 -15.42 35.65
N ARG A 609 -17.06 -16.15 35.85
CA ARG A 609 -15.78 -15.90 35.17
C ARG A 609 -15.30 -17.02 34.24
N GLU A 610 -15.86 -18.22 34.31
CA GLU A 610 -15.36 -19.43 33.60
C GLU A 610 -15.32 -19.29 32.07
N ASN A 611 -16.16 -18.42 31.52
CA ASN A 611 -16.26 -18.20 30.08
C ASN A 611 -15.40 -17.06 29.54
N LEU A 612 -14.80 -16.24 30.42
CA LEU A 612 -13.97 -15.12 30.02
C LEU A 612 -12.69 -15.60 29.35
N VAL A 613 -12.28 -14.87 28.32
CA VAL A 613 -11.10 -15.12 27.52
C VAL A 613 -10.08 -14.01 27.75
N SER A 614 -10.55 -12.77 27.88
CA SER A 614 -9.73 -11.62 28.27
C SER A 614 -10.38 -10.86 29.42
N ILE A 615 -9.56 -10.53 30.42
CA ILE A 615 -9.86 -9.63 31.53
C ILE A 615 -8.81 -8.53 31.53
N GLU A 616 -9.24 -7.29 31.32
CA GLU A 616 -8.38 -6.11 31.27
C GLU A 616 -8.91 -5.09 32.28
N LEU A 617 -8.24 -4.95 33.43
CA LEU A 617 -8.63 -4.09 34.54
C LEU A 617 -7.55 -3.04 34.79
N GLU A 618 -7.31 -2.20 33.79
CA GLU A 618 -6.29 -1.16 33.86
C GLU A 618 -6.67 -0.06 34.87
N ASN A 619 -5.68 0.56 35.52
CA ASN A 619 -5.86 1.67 36.46
C ASN A 619 -6.83 1.33 37.62
N SER A 620 -6.78 0.09 38.13
CA SER A 620 -7.76 -0.41 39.08
C SER A 620 -7.31 -0.29 40.54
N ASN A 621 -8.28 -0.26 41.46
CA ASN A 621 -8.02 -0.24 42.91
C ASN A 621 -7.84 -1.64 43.52
N ILE A 622 -7.53 -2.63 42.67
CA ILE A 622 -7.43 -4.03 43.07
C ILE A 622 -6.24 -4.20 44.01
N LYS A 623 -6.49 -4.86 45.14
CA LYS A 623 -5.49 -5.28 46.13
C LYS A 623 -5.23 -6.78 46.06
N LEU A 624 -6.31 -7.54 45.91
CA LEU A 624 -6.35 -8.98 45.72
C LEU A 624 -7.17 -9.26 44.46
N VAL A 625 -6.65 -10.04 43.51
CA VAL A 625 -7.32 -10.20 42.20
C VAL A 625 -8.68 -10.87 42.34
N TRP A 626 -8.78 -11.97 43.09
CA TRP A 626 -10.03 -12.74 43.29
C TRP A 626 -10.42 -12.78 44.77
N GLU A 627 -11.72 -12.70 45.07
CA GLU A 627 -12.23 -13.02 46.42
C GLU A 627 -12.10 -14.52 46.75
N GLU A 628 -12.40 -15.35 45.76
CA GLU A 628 -12.24 -16.81 45.80
C GLU A 628 -11.63 -17.29 44.47
N ASP A 629 -10.65 -18.19 44.57
CA ASP A 629 -10.02 -18.84 43.44
C ASP A 629 -11.00 -19.73 42.69
N GLN A 630 -10.96 -19.65 41.36
CA GLN A 630 -11.84 -20.41 40.49
C GLN A 630 -11.07 -20.84 39.25
N MET A 631 -11.22 -22.11 38.86
CA MET A 631 -10.61 -22.65 37.64
C MET A 631 -11.16 -21.95 36.38
N MET A 632 -10.31 -21.17 35.69
CA MET A 632 -10.65 -20.40 34.50
C MET A 632 -9.93 -20.93 33.27
N THR A 633 -10.34 -22.11 32.79
CA THR A 633 -9.68 -22.79 31.66
C THR A 633 -9.81 -22.05 30.33
N LYS A 634 -10.64 -21.01 30.21
CA LYS A 634 -10.82 -20.25 28.96
C LYS A 634 -10.07 -18.93 28.94
N LEU A 635 -9.57 -18.47 30.10
CA LEU A 635 -8.85 -17.21 30.21
C LEU A 635 -7.50 -17.36 29.50
N LYS A 636 -7.21 -16.40 28.62
CA LYS A 636 -5.98 -16.30 27.85
C LYS A 636 -5.24 -14.99 28.08
N ILE A 637 -5.96 -13.92 28.36
CA ILE A 637 -5.38 -12.59 28.59
C ILE A 637 -5.80 -12.09 29.96
N LEU A 638 -4.83 -11.72 30.79
CA LEU A 638 -5.03 -11.03 32.05
C LEU A 638 -4.16 -9.76 32.06
N ASN A 639 -4.80 -8.60 32.00
CA ASN A 639 -4.14 -7.31 32.10
C ASN A 639 -4.63 -6.58 33.35
N LEU A 640 -3.72 -6.29 34.27
CA LEU A 640 -3.95 -5.53 35.50
C LEU A 640 -3.04 -4.30 35.56
N SER A 641 -2.58 -3.78 34.41
CA SER A 641 -1.65 -2.66 34.39
C SER A 641 -2.15 -1.43 35.14
N HIS A 642 -1.23 -0.65 35.68
CA HIS A 642 -1.50 0.56 36.47
C HIS A 642 -2.35 0.27 37.73
N SER A 643 -2.35 -0.97 38.23
CA SER A 643 -3.04 -1.32 39.49
C SER A 643 -2.13 -1.02 40.68
N HIS A 644 -2.07 0.25 41.06
CA HIS A 644 -1.11 0.76 42.05
C HIS A 644 -1.23 0.17 43.45
N PHE A 645 -2.33 -0.51 43.77
CA PHE A 645 -2.55 -1.16 45.07
C PHE A 645 -2.46 -2.68 45.04
N LEU A 646 -2.14 -3.28 43.89
CA LEU A 646 -2.02 -4.72 43.74
C LEU A 646 -0.81 -5.20 44.56
N MET A 647 -1.03 -6.06 45.55
CA MET A 647 0.03 -6.54 46.44
C MET A 647 0.56 -7.93 46.06
N HIS A 648 -0.34 -8.81 45.60
CA HIS A 648 -0.03 -10.19 45.22
C HIS A 648 -0.73 -10.57 43.91
N THR A 649 -0.10 -11.41 43.11
CA THR A 649 -0.76 -12.04 41.94
C THR A 649 -1.71 -13.17 42.36
N PRO A 650 -2.63 -13.62 41.48
CA PRO A 650 -3.45 -14.79 41.80
C PRO A 650 -2.64 -16.08 41.72
N ASP A 651 -3.20 -17.17 42.26
CA ASP A 651 -2.70 -18.52 41.99
C ASP A 651 -3.00 -18.90 40.53
N PHE A 652 -1.93 -19.03 39.74
CA PHE A 652 -1.98 -19.34 38.33
C PHE A 652 -2.29 -20.81 38.02
N SER A 653 -2.29 -21.71 39.02
CA SER A 653 -2.74 -23.09 38.84
C SER A 653 -4.21 -23.17 38.40
N TYR A 654 -4.99 -22.14 38.74
CA TYR A 654 -6.38 -21.96 38.30
C TYR A 654 -6.50 -21.32 36.91
N LEU A 655 -5.40 -20.87 36.30
CA LEU A 655 -5.35 -20.18 35.01
C LEU A 655 -4.52 -20.96 33.97
N PRO A 656 -4.77 -22.27 33.74
CA PRO A 656 -3.86 -23.16 33.02
C PRO A 656 -3.66 -22.85 31.52
N ASN A 657 -4.49 -21.98 30.95
CA ASN A 657 -4.44 -21.61 29.53
C ASN A 657 -4.10 -20.13 29.30
N LEU A 658 -3.56 -19.45 30.30
CA LEU A 658 -3.12 -18.06 30.17
C LEU A 658 -1.99 -17.96 29.14
N GLU A 659 -2.16 -17.05 28.17
CA GLU A 659 -1.23 -16.77 27.08
C GLU A 659 -0.57 -15.40 27.23
N LYS A 660 -1.22 -14.44 27.91
CA LYS A 660 -0.72 -13.07 28.10
C LYS A 660 -1.04 -12.56 29.51
N LEU A 661 -0.02 -12.12 30.23
CA LEU A 661 -0.11 -11.48 31.54
C LEU A 661 0.53 -10.09 31.47
N VAL A 662 -0.21 -9.04 31.82
CA VAL A 662 0.30 -7.67 31.81
C VAL A 662 0.07 -7.05 33.19
N LEU A 663 1.15 -6.74 33.90
CA LEU A 663 1.19 -6.13 35.23
C LEU A 663 2.03 -4.85 35.23
N LYS A 664 2.16 -4.17 34.08
CA LYS A 664 2.89 -2.91 33.95
C LYS A 664 2.46 -1.86 34.97
N ASP A 665 3.39 -1.13 35.59
CA ASP A 665 3.18 -0.06 36.58
C ASP A 665 2.33 -0.52 37.78
N CYS A 666 2.77 -1.59 38.44
CA CYS A 666 2.19 -2.09 39.70
C CYS A 666 3.20 -1.93 40.86
N PRO A 667 3.40 -0.70 41.39
CA PRO A 667 4.46 -0.41 42.35
C PRO A 667 4.31 -1.06 43.73
N MET A 668 3.11 -1.52 44.11
CA MET A 668 2.89 -2.23 45.38
C MET A 668 2.96 -3.75 45.25
N LEU A 669 3.21 -4.28 44.04
CA LEU A 669 3.29 -5.72 43.82
C LEU A 669 4.63 -6.23 44.34
N TYR A 670 4.64 -6.87 45.51
CA TYR A 670 5.88 -7.37 46.12
C TYR A 670 5.99 -8.90 46.13
N GLU A 671 4.91 -9.63 45.85
CA GLU A 671 4.89 -11.10 45.79
C GLU A 671 4.13 -11.59 44.56
N VAL A 672 4.74 -12.47 43.79
CA VAL A 672 4.10 -13.18 42.67
C VAL A 672 4.01 -14.65 43.02
N SER A 673 2.84 -15.24 42.81
CA SER A 673 2.56 -16.64 43.12
C SER A 673 3.54 -17.58 42.40
N PRO A 674 4.15 -18.55 43.12
CA PRO A 674 5.08 -19.52 42.52
C PRO A 674 4.49 -20.36 41.39
N SER A 675 3.16 -20.55 41.39
CA SER A 675 2.45 -21.30 40.34
C SER A 675 2.48 -20.61 38.98
N ILE A 676 2.99 -19.38 38.89
CA ILE A 676 3.27 -18.72 37.62
C ILE A 676 4.19 -19.57 36.74
N GLY A 677 5.09 -20.35 37.35
CA GLY A 677 5.96 -21.31 36.66
C GLY A 677 5.22 -22.50 36.04
N ASP A 678 4.01 -22.82 36.51
CA ASP A 678 3.19 -23.90 35.96
C ASP A 678 2.48 -23.51 34.64
N LEU A 679 2.58 -22.24 34.21
CA LEU A 679 1.93 -21.72 33.01
C LEU A 679 2.63 -22.18 31.72
N SER A 680 2.23 -23.34 31.19
CA SER A 680 2.83 -23.92 29.98
C SER A 680 2.46 -23.21 28.66
N LYS A 681 1.49 -22.28 28.67
CA LYS A 681 0.96 -21.61 27.46
C LYS A 681 1.25 -20.12 27.40
N ILE A 682 1.92 -19.56 28.42
CA ILE A 682 2.22 -18.15 28.50
C ILE A 682 3.17 -17.76 27.35
N LEU A 683 2.85 -16.67 26.66
CA LEU A 683 3.61 -16.11 25.55
C LEU A 683 4.24 -14.76 25.94
N LEU A 684 3.55 -14.01 26.80
CA LEU A 684 3.99 -12.69 27.25
C LEU A 684 3.69 -12.49 28.73
N ILE A 685 4.70 -12.06 29.48
CA ILE A 685 4.57 -11.47 30.82
C ILE A 685 5.22 -10.08 30.78
N ASP A 686 4.45 -9.05 31.12
CA ASP A 686 4.93 -7.67 31.22
C ASP A 686 4.86 -7.22 32.68
N LEU A 687 6.03 -6.97 33.30
CA LEU A 687 6.19 -6.47 34.67
C LEU A 687 6.90 -5.11 34.69
N GLU A 688 6.88 -4.36 33.59
CA GLU A 688 7.52 -3.03 33.51
C GLU A 688 7.04 -2.13 34.68
N ASP A 689 7.93 -1.41 35.35
CA ASP A 689 7.60 -0.51 36.47
C ASP A 689 6.97 -1.16 37.74
N CYS A 690 7.32 -2.41 38.09
CA CYS A 690 6.99 -3.07 39.38
C CYS A 690 8.13 -3.00 40.42
N VAL A 691 7.86 -3.22 41.73
CA VAL A 691 8.86 -3.15 42.82
C VAL A 691 9.18 -4.55 43.40
N GLU A 692 10.46 -4.85 43.70
CA GLU A 692 11.02 -6.22 43.68
C GLU A 692 11.16 -7.01 45.01
N GLU A 693 10.53 -6.66 46.14
CA GLU A 693 11.07 -7.14 47.44
C GLU A 693 11.08 -8.67 47.74
N ASP A 694 10.37 -9.58 47.07
CA ASP A 694 10.47 -11.05 47.31
C ASP A 694 10.04 -11.96 46.12
N PHE A 695 10.83 -12.06 45.03
CA PHE A 695 10.58 -13.01 43.92
C PHE A 695 11.40 -14.34 44.02
N GLU A 696 11.75 -14.80 45.23
CA GLU A 696 12.66 -15.94 45.46
C GLU A 696 12.17 -17.32 44.93
N ASP A 697 10.89 -17.48 44.54
CA ASP A 697 10.28 -18.80 44.24
C ASP A 697 9.82 -19.04 42.77
N MET A 698 10.19 -18.20 41.79
CA MET A 698 9.78 -18.32 40.37
C MET A 698 10.47 -19.44 39.54
N LYS A 699 10.36 -20.70 39.94
CA LYS A 699 11.15 -21.83 39.36
C LYS A 699 10.72 -22.40 38.00
N SER A 700 10.12 -21.64 37.06
CA SER A 700 9.82 -22.21 35.72
C SER A 700 9.38 -21.27 34.59
N LEU A 701 9.58 -19.96 34.68
CA LEU A 701 8.90 -19.05 33.75
C LEU A 701 9.51 -18.83 32.36
N VAL A 702 8.59 -18.57 31.42
CA VAL A 702 8.73 -18.19 30.01
C VAL A 702 8.48 -16.68 29.88
N SER A 703 9.46 -15.96 29.31
CA SER A 703 9.58 -14.49 29.09
C SER A 703 9.33 -13.59 30.31
N LEU A 704 10.36 -12.83 30.70
CA LEU A 704 10.34 -11.94 31.88
C LEU A 704 11.01 -10.61 31.49
N ASP A 705 10.32 -9.49 31.72
CA ASP A 705 10.90 -8.14 31.71
C ASP A 705 11.03 -7.72 33.19
N VAL A 706 12.27 -7.58 33.71
CA VAL A 706 12.57 -7.31 35.14
C VAL A 706 13.29 -5.97 35.32
N PRO A 707 12.81 -5.06 36.20
CA PRO A 707 13.53 -3.85 36.56
C PRO A 707 14.16 -3.84 37.98
N SER A 708 15.50 -3.71 37.99
CA SER A 708 16.35 -3.13 39.05
C SER A 708 16.15 -3.64 40.49
N SER A 709 16.98 -4.56 40.99
CA SER A 709 18.06 -4.23 41.94
C SER A 709 18.70 -5.41 42.71
N SER A 710 18.91 -6.61 42.14
CA SER A 710 19.71 -7.63 42.86
C SER A 710 20.35 -8.69 41.95
N SER A 711 21.68 -8.60 41.73
CA SER A 711 22.42 -9.56 40.87
C SER A 711 22.63 -10.96 41.48
N HIS A 712 22.06 -11.24 42.66
CA HIS A 712 22.19 -12.54 43.32
C HIS A 712 21.08 -13.53 42.90
N GLU A 713 19.97 -13.05 42.34
CA GLU A 713 18.78 -13.85 42.03
C GLU A 713 18.79 -14.52 40.65
N LEU A 714 19.51 -14.03 39.65
CA LEU A 714 19.62 -14.74 38.36
C LEU A 714 20.39 -16.06 38.44
N SER A 715 21.17 -16.26 39.52
CA SER A 715 21.91 -17.50 39.75
C SER A 715 21.00 -18.67 40.13
N SER A 716 19.87 -18.42 40.81
CA SER A 716 18.90 -19.44 41.23
C SER A 716 17.98 -19.91 40.09
N PHE A 717 17.78 -19.09 39.04
CA PHE A 717 16.98 -19.43 37.84
C PHE A 717 17.81 -19.92 36.64
N SER A 718 19.13 -20.11 36.81
CA SER A 718 20.08 -20.55 35.76
C SER A 718 19.70 -21.85 35.05
N ASN A 719 18.92 -22.72 35.68
CA ASN A 719 18.48 -23.99 35.09
C ASN A 719 17.26 -23.85 34.15
N ASP A 720 16.47 -22.77 34.25
CA ASP A 720 15.22 -22.56 33.51
C ASP A 720 15.36 -21.56 32.35
N LEU A 721 16.39 -20.71 32.38
CA LEU A 721 16.84 -19.81 31.30
C LEU A 721 16.87 -20.43 29.87
N PRO A 722 17.22 -21.72 29.67
CA PRO A 722 17.21 -22.35 28.34
C PRO A 722 15.82 -22.52 27.70
N ARG A 723 14.73 -22.37 28.46
CA ARG A 723 13.35 -22.47 27.96
C ARG A 723 12.79 -21.12 27.48
N LEU A 724 13.47 -20.00 27.75
CA LEU A 724 13.04 -18.65 27.39
C LEU A 724 13.17 -18.37 25.89
N GLN A 725 12.15 -17.74 25.29
CA GLN A 725 12.18 -17.26 23.90
C GLN A 725 12.88 -15.90 23.78
N SER A 726 12.57 -14.99 24.72
CA SER A 726 13.24 -13.70 24.88
C SER A 726 13.26 -13.27 26.35
N LEU A 727 14.27 -12.47 26.74
CA LEU A 727 14.50 -11.94 28.08
C LEU A 727 15.04 -10.52 27.97
N SER A 728 14.52 -9.58 28.77
CA SER A 728 15.06 -8.22 28.85
C SER A 728 15.20 -7.79 30.32
N VAL A 729 16.36 -7.25 30.64
CA VAL A 729 16.80 -6.95 32.01
C VAL A 729 17.36 -5.54 32.06
N GLU A 730 16.84 -4.71 32.96
CA GLU A 730 17.39 -3.38 33.26
C GLU A 730 18.24 -3.42 34.53
N CYS A 731 19.48 -2.92 34.43
CA CYS A 731 20.47 -2.92 35.51
C CYS A 731 20.65 -1.51 36.06
N SER A 732 20.88 -1.39 37.37
CA SER A 732 21.11 -0.10 38.04
C SER A 732 22.52 0.49 37.79
N SER A 733 23.44 -0.28 37.20
CA SER A 733 24.81 0.16 36.90
C SER A 733 25.51 -0.70 35.83
N GLU A 734 26.55 -0.14 35.19
CA GLU A 734 27.42 -0.87 34.22
C GLU A 734 28.12 -2.09 34.87
N LEU A 735 28.40 -2.01 36.17
CA LEU A 735 29.03 -3.06 36.97
C LEU A 735 28.05 -4.22 37.23
N GLN A 736 26.77 -3.92 37.48
CA GLN A 736 25.70 -4.92 37.59
C GLN A 736 25.42 -5.55 36.22
N LEU A 737 25.32 -4.75 35.15
CA LEU A 737 25.15 -5.24 33.79
C LEU A 737 26.22 -6.26 33.41
N SER A 738 27.50 -5.96 33.73
CA SER A 738 28.60 -6.86 33.42
C SER A 738 28.50 -8.20 34.18
N ARG A 739 28.07 -8.18 35.45
CA ARG A 739 27.87 -9.38 36.27
C ARG A 739 26.67 -10.20 35.82
N THR A 740 25.53 -9.54 35.58
CA THR A 740 24.30 -10.16 35.09
C THR A 740 24.50 -10.80 33.71
N ALA A 741 25.21 -10.11 32.81
CA ALA A 741 25.56 -10.65 31.51
C ALA A 741 26.47 -11.89 31.61
N ALA A 742 27.38 -11.94 32.58
CA ALA A 742 28.23 -13.10 32.82
C ALA A 742 27.41 -14.30 33.35
N ILE A 743 26.48 -14.06 34.29
CA ILE A 743 25.59 -15.11 34.83
C ILE A 743 24.70 -15.69 33.72
N ILE A 744 24.09 -14.83 32.89
CA ILE A 744 23.27 -15.25 31.75
C ILE A 744 24.11 -16.04 30.75
N ALA A 745 25.31 -15.55 30.40
CA ALA A 745 26.20 -16.26 29.49
C ALA A 745 26.61 -17.63 30.05
N ASP A 746 27.03 -17.71 31.32
CA ASP A 746 27.46 -18.95 31.98
C ASP A 746 26.32 -19.97 32.08
N ALA A 747 25.08 -19.53 32.37
CA ALA A 747 23.90 -20.39 32.37
C ALA A 747 23.55 -20.94 30.98
N LEU A 748 23.69 -20.12 29.94
CA LEU A 748 23.50 -20.52 28.55
C LEU A 748 24.61 -21.48 28.06
N TYR A 749 25.85 -21.36 28.57
CA TYR A 749 26.96 -22.27 28.25
C TYR A 749 26.91 -23.59 29.05
N ALA A 750 26.44 -23.58 30.31
CA ALA A 750 26.38 -24.76 31.18
C ALA A 750 25.35 -25.81 30.72
N THR A 751 24.33 -25.41 29.97
CA THR A 751 23.26 -26.28 29.47
C THR A 751 23.67 -27.11 28.24
N ASN A 752 24.66 -26.64 27.47
CA ASN A 752 25.31 -27.45 26.42
C ASN A 752 26.08 -28.67 26.97
N TYR A 753 26.31 -28.78 28.29
CA TYR A 753 27.01 -29.91 28.92
C TYR A 753 26.08 -31.04 29.37
N LYS A 754 24.76 -30.79 29.53
CA LYS A 754 23.80 -31.76 30.10
C LYS A 754 22.94 -32.53 29.08
N GLU A 755 22.94 -32.16 27.80
CA GLU A 755 22.21 -32.90 26.74
C GLU A 755 22.93 -34.18 26.25
N LEU A 756 24.11 -34.51 26.80
CA LEU A 756 24.87 -35.72 26.50
C LEU A 756 24.66 -36.81 27.57
N GLU A 757 23.46 -37.37 27.70
CA GLU A 757 23.32 -38.75 28.22
C GLU A 757 22.31 -39.57 27.36
N PRO A 758 22.65 -40.82 26.96
CA PRO A 758 21.91 -41.53 25.92
C PRO A 758 20.78 -42.40 26.50
N ALA A 759 19.53 -42.10 26.15
CA ALA A 759 18.42 -43.05 26.33
C ALA A 759 18.22 -43.87 25.03
N ALA A 760 18.29 -45.19 25.17
CA ALA A 760 18.36 -46.17 24.11
C ALA A 760 17.05 -46.34 23.29
N THR A 761 17.25 -46.50 21.98
CA THR A 761 16.44 -47.19 20.95
C THR A 761 15.02 -47.67 21.29
N THR A 762 14.03 -47.19 20.51
CA THR A 762 13.24 -48.07 19.61
C THR A 762 12.73 -47.29 18.39
N SER A 763 12.89 -47.90 17.23
CA SER A 763 12.49 -47.44 15.91
C SER A 763 10.98 -47.50 15.68
N GLN A 764 10.40 -46.49 15.04
CA GLN A 764 9.47 -46.65 13.91
C GLN A 764 9.29 -45.33 13.15
N VAL A 765 9.62 -45.38 11.85
CA VAL A 765 9.37 -44.33 10.85
C VAL A 765 8.04 -44.62 10.16
N SER A 766 7.15 -43.64 10.07
CA SER A 766 6.43 -43.35 8.81
C SER A 766 5.63 -42.04 8.85
N ASN A 767 6.07 -41.12 7.99
CA ASN A 767 5.28 -40.20 7.15
C ASN A 767 4.37 -39.14 7.80
N MET A 768 4.85 -37.90 7.79
CA MET A 768 4.03 -36.77 7.34
C MET A 768 4.87 -35.82 6.47
N THR A 769 4.26 -35.45 5.34
CA THR A 769 4.80 -34.73 4.20
C THR A 769 5.08 -33.26 4.49
N ASN A 770 6.21 -32.78 3.95
CA ASN A 770 6.67 -31.39 3.88
C ASN A 770 5.55 -30.35 3.75
N SER A 771 5.49 -29.43 4.72
CA SER A 771 4.88 -28.11 4.58
C SER A 771 5.95 -27.03 4.73
N THR A 772 6.11 -26.28 3.65
CA THR A 772 6.92 -25.07 3.46
C THR A 772 6.63 -23.95 4.46
N LEU A 773 7.69 -23.44 5.11
CA LEU A 773 8.08 -22.02 5.23
C LEU A 773 9.35 -21.94 6.11
N THR A 774 10.51 -21.99 5.45
CA THR A 774 11.84 -21.78 6.06
C THR A 774 12.46 -20.59 5.36
N GLN A 775 12.79 -19.50 6.07
CA GLN A 775 13.75 -18.52 5.56
C GLN A 775 14.81 -18.16 6.63
N CYS A 776 15.40 -19.20 7.22
CA CYS A 776 16.84 -19.20 7.48
C CYS A 776 17.54 -19.63 6.19
N TYR A 777 18.38 -18.79 5.58
CA TYR A 777 19.24 -19.25 4.48
C TYR A 777 20.49 -19.93 5.09
N SER A 778 20.47 -21.26 5.18
CA SER A 778 21.69 -22.07 5.29
C SER A 778 22.09 -22.51 3.89
N GLN A 779 22.76 -21.65 3.12
CA GLN A 779 23.39 -22.05 1.87
C GLN A 779 24.64 -21.20 1.65
N VAL A 780 25.83 -21.78 1.85
CA VAL A 780 26.83 -21.96 0.78
C VAL A 780 27.73 -23.15 1.16
N HIS A 781 27.69 -24.24 0.38
CA HIS A 781 28.81 -25.19 0.32
C HIS A 781 29.86 -24.60 -0.62
N VAL A 782 30.99 -24.15 -0.08
CA VAL A 782 32.21 -23.96 -0.88
C VAL A 782 33.24 -24.97 -0.38
N SER A 783 33.74 -25.79 -1.29
CA SER A 783 34.91 -26.63 -1.08
C SER A 783 36.11 -25.76 -0.65
N GLY A 784 36.33 -25.61 0.66
CA GLY A 784 37.40 -24.76 1.18
C GLY A 784 37.20 -24.14 2.59
N SER A 785 36.99 -24.98 3.61
CA SER A 785 37.34 -24.74 5.04
C SER A 785 36.67 -23.66 5.93
N LYS A 786 35.74 -22.78 5.51
CA LYS A 786 35.04 -21.85 6.45
C LYS A 786 33.61 -21.49 6.00
N GLN A 787 32.64 -21.49 6.93
CA GLN A 787 31.23 -21.15 6.70
C GLN A 787 30.84 -19.84 7.44
N SER A 788 29.78 -19.16 6.98
CA SER A 788 29.26 -17.91 7.55
C SER A 788 27.75 -17.95 7.78
N LEU A 789 27.28 -17.34 8.86
CA LEU A 789 25.86 -17.22 9.22
C LEU A 789 25.40 -15.76 9.16
N LEU A 790 24.28 -15.51 8.48
CA LEU A 790 23.64 -14.19 8.40
C LEU A 790 22.40 -14.18 9.31
N ILE A 791 22.38 -13.24 10.26
CA ILE A 791 21.31 -13.03 11.23
C ILE A 791 20.75 -11.63 10.98
N GLN A 792 19.45 -11.50 10.70
CA GLN A 792 18.79 -10.21 10.56
C GLN A 792 17.90 -9.96 11.77
N MET A 793 18.02 -8.79 12.39
CA MET A 793 17.30 -8.38 13.60
C MET A 793 16.65 -7.02 13.37
N GLY A 794 15.32 -6.97 13.26
CA GLY A 794 14.57 -5.73 12.95
C GLY A 794 13.78 -5.82 11.66
N MET A 795 13.14 -4.71 11.27
CA MET A 795 12.23 -4.68 10.12
C MET A 795 12.96 -4.97 8.80
N ASN A 796 12.29 -5.66 7.88
CA ASN A 796 12.78 -5.80 6.52
C ASN A 796 12.48 -4.52 5.72
N CYS A 797 13.45 -4.01 4.96
CA CYS A 797 13.29 -2.84 4.11
C CYS A 797 14.13 -2.95 2.84
N ASP A 798 13.87 -2.09 1.85
CA ASP A 798 14.56 -2.14 0.55
C ASP A 798 16.08 -2.03 0.71
N VAL A 799 16.57 -1.14 1.59
CA VAL A 799 17.99 -1.01 1.92
C VAL A 799 18.56 -2.31 2.52
N THR A 800 17.78 -2.99 3.37
CA THR A 800 18.16 -4.27 3.98
C THR A 800 18.22 -5.38 2.94
N ASN A 801 17.26 -5.44 2.02
CA ASN A 801 17.24 -6.39 0.91
C ASN A 801 18.42 -6.16 -0.05
N ILE A 802 18.78 -4.89 -0.31
CA ILE A 802 19.96 -4.53 -1.12
C ILE A 802 21.24 -4.96 -0.43
N LEU A 803 21.41 -4.65 0.86
CA LEU A 803 22.58 -5.05 1.65
C LEU A 803 22.70 -6.58 1.70
N LYS A 804 21.60 -7.28 1.97
CA LYS A 804 21.52 -8.74 1.94
C LYS A 804 21.94 -9.31 0.58
N GLY A 805 21.42 -8.76 -0.52
CA GLY A 805 21.81 -9.15 -1.88
C GLY A 805 23.31 -8.95 -2.14
N LYS A 806 23.89 -7.83 -1.69
CA LYS A 806 25.33 -7.55 -1.80
C LYS A 806 26.18 -8.53 -0.99
N ILE A 807 25.76 -8.85 0.24
CA ILE A 807 26.47 -9.80 1.11
C ILE A 807 26.47 -11.19 0.47
N VAL A 808 25.32 -11.67 -0.01
CA VAL A 808 25.20 -12.98 -0.68
C VAL A 808 26.05 -13.02 -1.96
N GLN A 809 25.98 -11.98 -2.81
CA GLN A 809 26.81 -11.91 -4.03
C GLN A 809 28.32 -11.92 -3.71
N ILE A 810 28.77 -11.20 -2.68
CA ILE A 810 30.19 -11.20 -2.28
C ILE A 810 30.61 -12.58 -1.79
N MET A 811 29.72 -13.28 -1.07
CA MET A 811 29.96 -14.64 -0.58
C MET A 811 30.04 -15.68 -1.73
N ASP A 812 29.30 -15.48 -2.83
CA ASP A 812 29.33 -16.37 -4.00
C ASP A 812 30.55 -16.17 -4.91
N ILE A 813 31.15 -14.97 -4.93
CA ILE A 813 32.14 -14.58 -5.98
C ILE A 813 33.60 -14.82 -5.57
N LYS A 814 33.96 -14.88 -4.28
CA LYS A 814 35.38 -14.90 -3.82
C LYS A 814 35.75 -16.12 -2.98
N GLY A 815 36.19 -17.18 -3.64
CA GLY A 815 37.07 -18.18 -3.03
C GLY A 815 38.51 -17.63 -2.94
N SER A 816 39.10 -17.67 -1.75
CA SER A 816 40.48 -17.28 -1.37
C SER A 816 40.72 -15.83 -0.90
N ASP A 817 41.14 -15.77 0.37
CA ASP A 817 41.88 -14.73 1.09
C ASP A 817 41.59 -13.25 0.80
N GLY A 818 40.55 -12.76 1.49
CA GLY A 818 40.29 -11.33 1.67
C GLY A 818 38.81 -11.02 1.77
N TYR A 819 38.21 -11.25 2.95
CA TYR A 819 36.79 -10.97 3.23
C TYR A 819 36.53 -9.45 3.30
N LEU A 820 36.47 -8.79 2.15
CA LEU A 820 35.95 -7.43 2.08
C LEU A 820 34.43 -7.53 1.98
N LEU A 821 33.81 -7.73 3.14
CA LEU A 821 32.40 -7.43 3.36
C LEU A 821 32.06 -6.00 2.88
N PRO A 822 30.79 -5.69 2.55
CA PRO A 822 30.41 -4.31 2.26
C PRO A 822 30.92 -3.40 3.38
N GLY A 823 31.73 -2.41 3.01
CA GLY A 823 32.17 -1.38 3.93
C GLY A 823 31.00 -0.52 4.40
N HIS A 824 31.30 0.44 5.26
CA HIS A 824 30.34 1.48 5.61
C HIS A 824 29.82 2.14 4.33
N SER A 825 28.50 2.10 4.12
CA SER A 825 27.84 2.78 3.01
C SER A 825 26.88 3.80 3.60
N TYR A 826 27.44 4.79 4.27
CA TYR A 826 26.66 5.89 4.81
C TYR A 826 26.02 6.69 3.65
N PRO A 827 24.73 7.05 3.71
CA PRO A 827 23.82 7.01 4.85
C PRO A 827 22.92 5.76 4.96
N ASP A 828 23.12 4.77 4.10
CA ASP A 828 22.24 3.60 3.98
C ASP A 828 22.49 2.59 5.11
N TRP A 829 23.75 2.32 5.44
CA TRP A 829 24.15 1.51 6.58
C TRP A 829 25.57 1.78 7.09
N LEU A 830 25.82 1.42 8.35
CA LEU A 830 27.12 1.50 9.01
C LEU A 830 27.51 0.13 9.57
N ASN A 831 28.78 -0.26 9.41
CA ASN A 831 29.28 -1.59 9.79
C ASN A 831 30.17 -1.50 11.05
N PHE A 832 30.15 -2.50 11.91
CA PHE A 832 31.06 -2.64 13.04
C PHE A 832 31.53 -4.08 13.11
N SER A 833 32.83 -4.34 13.18
CA SER A 833 33.34 -5.71 13.18
C SER A 833 34.47 -5.91 14.18
N SER A 834 34.53 -7.09 14.77
CA SER A 834 35.59 -7.49 15.70
C SER A 834 35.85 -8.99 15.61
N ALA A 835 37.08 -9.37 15.93
CA ALA A 835 37.46 -10.77 16.06
C ALA A 835 36.72 -11.43 17.23
N GLY A 836 36.20 -12.64 17.03
CA GLY A 836 35.41 -13.38 18.03
C GLY A 836 33.89 -13.20 17.89
N SER A 837 33.15 -13.56 18.94
CA SER A 837 31.68 -13.65 18.97
C SER A 837 30.96 -12.41 19.50
N SER A 838 31.68 -11.36 19.90
CA SER A 838 31.07 -10.10 20.34
C SER A 838 31.61 -8.88 19.59
N VAL A 839 30.74 -7.89 19.35
CA VAL A 839 31.05 -6.61 18.71
C VAL A 839 30.56 -5.48 19.60
N THR A 840 31.48 -4.61 20.02
CA THR A 840 31.18 -3.41 20.80
C THR A 840 31.32 -2.17 19.95
N PHE A 841 30.32 -1.30 19.96
CA PHE A 841 30.32 -0.06 19.21
C PHE A 841 29.50 1.03 19.91
N ARG A 842 29.73 2.29 19.51
CA ARG A 842 28.86 3.41 19.89
C ARG A 842 27.90 3.70 18.75
N VAL A 843 26.60 3.74 19.05
CA VAL A 843 25.56 3.97 18.05
C VAL A 843 25.73 5.38 17.48
N PRO A 844 25.96 5.54 16.18
CA PRO A 844 26.20 6.83 15.58
C PRO A 844 24.89 7.63 15.45
N GLN A 845 24.98 8.95 15.67
CA GLN A 845 23.87 9.87 15.42
C GLN A 845 23.82 10.26 13.95
N VAL A 846 22.63 10.08 13.35
CA VAL A 846 22.35 10.43 11.96
C VAL A 846 21.19 11.42 11.97
N GLU A 847 21.45 12.70 11.65
CA GLU A 847 20.38 13.72 11.73
C GLU A 847 19.23 13.37 10.77
N GLY A 848 17.99 13.53 11.24
CA GLY A 848 16.79 13.33 10.45
C GLY A 848 16.47 11.88 10.07
N ARG A 849 17.14 10.86 10.66
CA ARG A 849 16.89 9.45 10.36
C ARG A 849 16.93 8.58 11.61
N ASN A 850 15.97 7.65 11.72
CA ASN A 850 15.96 6.66 12.78
C ASN A 850 16.63 5.36 12.32
N LEU A 851 17.21 4.62 13.28
CA LEU A 851 17.66 3.24 13.06
C LEU A 851 16.41 2.39 12.74
N LYS A 852 16.49 1.56 11.69
CA LYS A 852 15.37 0.76 11.20
C LYS A 852 15.59 -0.73 11.42
N THR A 853 16.82 -1.20 11.24
CA THR A 853 17.16 -2.61 11.41
C THR A 853 18.65 -2.80 11.70
N MET A 854 19.00 -3.97 12.22
CA MET A 854 20.37 -4.42 12.47
C MET A 854 20.61 -5.78 11.79
N MET A 855 21.70 -5.94 11.05
CA MET A 855 22.10 -7.24 10.51
C MET A 855 23.42 -7.68 11.12
N CYS A 856 23.51 -8.92 11.59
CA CYS A 856 24.72 -9.53 12.12
C CYS A 856 25.24 -10.63 11.17
N VAL A 857 26.53 -10.63 10.87
CA VAL A 857 27.23 -11.64 10.06
C VAL A 857 28.28 -12.28 10.93
N VAL A 858 28.24 -13.61 11.06
CA VAL A 858 29.17 -14.38 11.88
C VAL A 858 29.99 -15.34 11.02
N TYR A 859 31.30 -15.38 11.23
CA TYR A 859 32.23 -16.29 10.55
C TYR A 859 32.79 -17.32 11.52
N THR A 860 32.78 -18.60 11.15
CA THR A 860 33.35 -19.68 11.97
C THR A 860 34.44 -20.45 11.23
N SER A 861 35.22 -21.25 11.96
CA SER A 861 36.29 -22.09 11.39
C SER A 861 36.07 -23.60 11.46
N THR A 862 34.88 -24.06 11.87
CA THR A 862 34.58 -25.49 11.91
C THR A 862 34.02 -25.99 10.58
N PRO A 863 34.48 -27.16 10.08
CA PRO A 863 34.15 -27.65 8.74
C PRO A 863 32.82 -28.43 8.64
N ASP A 864 32.19 -28.79 9.76
CA ASP A 864 30.90 -29.48 9.77
C ASP A 864 29.74 -28.51 9.55
N ASN A 865 28.72 -28.96 8.82
CA ASN A 865 27.53 -28.18 8.44
C ASN A 865 27.05 -27.30 9.59
N ILE A 866 27.30 -25.98 9.53
CA ILE A 866 26.46 -24.99 10.17
C ILE A 866 25.09 -25.11 9.50
N THR A 867 24.28 -26.07 9.93
CA THR A 867 22.84 -25.84 9.87
C THR A 867 22.54 -24.68 10.81
N SER A 868 21.44 -23.98 10.59
CA SER A 868 21.02 -22.93 11.52
C SER A 868 20.86 -23.46 12.97
N ASP A 869 20.93 -24.78 13.20
CA ASP A 869 20.84 -25.45 14.50
C ASP A 869 21.95 -25.14 15.49
N GLY A 870 23.13 -24.75 15.02
CA GLY A 870 24.25 -24.40 15.90
C GLY A 870 24.10 -23.05 16.62
N LEU A 871 23.32 -22.10 16.09
CA LEU A 871 23.05 -20.82 16.75
C LEU A 871 22.00 -21.02 17.83
N LYS A 872 22.32 -20.70 19.09
CA LYS A 872 21.38 -20.85 20.20
C LYS A 872 20.80 -19.51 20.64
N ASN A 873 21.65 -18.49 20.80
CA ASN A 873 21.23 -17.23 21.42
C ASN A 873 21.95 -15.99 20.85
N VAL A 874 21.28 -14.84 20.88
CA VAL A 874 21.88 -13.52 20.67
C VAL A 874 21.64 -12.65 21.89
N LEU A 875 22.69 -12.00 22.40
CA LEU A 875 22.64 -11.01 23.48
C LEU A 875 22.93 -9.61 22.92
N VAL A 876 22.15 -8.61 23.33
CA VAL A 876 22.41 -7.19 23.07
C VAL A 876 22.54 -6.49 24.42
N LYS A 877 23.72 -5.96 24.72
CA LYS A 877 24.01 -5.23 25.95
C LYS A 877 24.11 -3.74 25.64
N ASN A 878 23.31 -2.91 26.27
CA ASN A 878 23.41 -1.46 26.18
C ASN A 878 24.03 -0.92 27.46
N PHE A 879 25.31 -0.54 27.41
CA PHE A 879 26.04 -0.01 28.57
C PHE A 879 25.58 1.39 28.98
N THR A 880 25.00 2.17 28.04
CA THR A 880 24.52 3.53 28.34
C THR A 880 23.18 3.52 29.05
N LYS A 881 22.26 2.64 28.64
CA LYS A 881 20.97 2.42 29.32
C LYS A 881 21.05 1.36 30.41
N ALA A 882 22.20 0.74 30.59
CA ALA A 882 22.42 -0.39 31.49
C ALA A 882 21.40 -1.53 31.30
N THR A 883 21.05 -1.89 30.06
CA THR A 883 20.09 -2.97 29.74
C THR A 883 20.76 -4.17 29.05
N ILE A 884 20.19 -5.37 29.22
CA ILE A 884 20.58 -6.60 28.52
C ILE A 884 19.33 -7.19 27.89
N GLN A 885 19.40 -7.52 26.60
CA GLN A 885 18.37 -8.25 25.88
C GLN A 885 18.93 -9.58 25.39
N HIS A 886 18.16 -10.67 25.53
CA HIS A 886 18.51 -12.02 25.12
C HIS A 886 17.38 -12.61 24.25
N TYR A 887 17.78 -13.34 23.21
CA TYR A 887 16.87 -13.94 22.22
C TYR A 887 17.30 -15.38 21.89
N LYS A 888 16.38 -16.35 21.94
CA LYS A 888 16.59 -17.78 21.62
C LYS A 888 16.11 -18.14 20.20
N ARG A 889 16.80 -19.09 19.56
CA ARG A 889 16.52 -19.54 18.18
C ARG A 889 15.09 -19.98 17.87
N GLU A 890 14.35 -20.60 18.79
CA GLU A 890 12.99 -21.10 18.52
C GLU A 890 11.96 -19.96 18.41
N ALA A 891 12.26 -18.78 18.97
CA ALA A 891 11.59 -17.51 18.67
C ALA A 891 12.02 -16.92 17.30
N SER A 892 13.08 -17.46 16.70
CA SER A 892 13.71 -16.95 15.46
C SER A 892 13.25 -17.63 14.17
N VAL A 893 12.34 -18.61 14.24
CA VAL A 893 11.68 -19.17 13.05
C VAL A 893 10.70 -18.15 12.44
N SER A 894 10.33 -17.15 13.24
CA SER A 894 9.74 -15.90 12.82
C SER A 894 10.25 -14.79 13.75
N PHE A 895 11.34 -14.11 13.38
CA PHE A 895 11.54 -12.74 13.88
C PHE A 895 10.35 -11.90 13.38
N GLU A 896 9.21 -12.01 14.04
CA GLU A 896 8.06 -11.15 13.87
C GLU A 896 8.42 -9.76 14.39
N VAL A 897 7.73 -8.77 13.82
CA VAL A 897 8.11 -7.35 13.78
C VAL A 897 8.32 -6.71 15.18
N GLU A 898 7.72 -7.27 16.25
CA GLU A 898 7.81 -6.71 17.60
C GLU A 898 9.18 -6.88 18.29
N GLU A 899 9.81 -8.06 18.24
CA GLU A 899 11.09 -8.29 18.93
C GLU A 899 12.24 -7.53 18.27
N GLY A 900 12.25 -7.50 16.94
CA GLY A 900 13.16 -6.67 16.16
C GLY A 900 12.95 -5.17 16.42
N GLN A 901 11.71 -4.73 16.66
CA GLN A 901 11.41 -3.36 17.04
C GLN A 901 11.90 -3.03 18.45
N ARG A 902 11.82 -3.96 19.42
CA ARG A 902 12.39 -3.78 20.77
C ARG A 902 13.90 -3.62 20.76
N VAL A 903 14.62 -4.38 19.93
CA VAL A 903 16.08 -4.21 19.75
C VAL A 903 16.37 -2.81 19.20
N VAL A 904 15.70 -2.43 18.11
CA VAL A 904 15.91 -1.14 17.45
C VAL A 904 15.49 0.05 18.32
N SER A 905 14.41 -0.05 19.12
CA SER A 905 13.97 1.02 20.03
C SER A 905 14.84 1.13 21.29
N SER A 906 15.49 0.03 21.71
CA SER A 906 16.40 0.04 22.86
C SER A 906 17.77 0.64 22.55
N ILE A 907 18.12 0.77 21.27
CA ILE A 907 19.43 1.23 20.78
C ILE A 907 19.27 2.65 20.19
N GLU A 908 19.64 3.67 20.95
CA GLU A 908 19.58 5.08 20.52
C GLU A 908 20.95 5.63 20.11
N PRO A 909 21.00 6.65 19.23
CA PRO A 909 22.20 7.43 18.98
C PRO A 909 22.96 7.83 20.27
N GLY A 910 24.27 7.58 20.29
CA GLY A 910 25.15 7.86 21.42
C GLY A 910 25.26 6.72 22.44
N ASN A 911 24.38 5.71 22.39
CA ASN A 911 24.47 4.54 23.27
C ASN A 911 25.72 3.71 22.96
N LYS A 912 26.40 3.19 23.98
CA LYS A 912 27.48 2.20 23.87
C LYS A 912 26.85 0.81 23.97
N VAL A 913 26.97 0.00 22.92
CA VAL A 913 26.30 -1.30 22.78
C VAL A 913 27.31 -2.41 22.48
N GLU A 914 27.13 -3.58 23.08
CA GLU A 914 27.81 -4.84 22.72
C GLU A 914 26.79 -5.87 22.26
N VAL A 915 26.97 -6.40 21.04
CA VAL A 915 26.20 -7.53 20.53
C VAL A 915 27.04 -8.79 20.68
N VAL A 916 26.51 -9.81 21.34
CA VAL A 916 27.18 -11.11 21.60
C VAL A 916 26.37 -12.22 20.94
N VAL A 917 27.02 -13.08 20.16
CA VAL A 917 26.38 -14.23 19.53
C VAL A 917 26.87 -15.53 20.19
N VAL A 918 25.95 -16.41 20.57
CA VAL A 918 26.25 -17.66 21.30
C VAL A 918 25.86 -18.88 20.46
N PHE A 919 26.85 -19.76 20.23
CA PHE A 919 26.70 -21.01 19.48
C PHE A 919 26.84 -22.24 20.41
N GLU A 920 26.46 -23.42 19.90
CA GLU A 920 26.81 -24.71 20.51
C GLU A 920 28.33 -24.87 20.66
N ASN A 921 28.76 -25.67 21.64
CA ASN A 921 30.14 -25.76 22.12
C ASN A 921 31.20 -26.15 21.06
N ASP A 922 30.77 -26.66 19.91
CA ASP A 922 31.65 -27.10 18.82
C ASP A 922 31.92 -26.01 17.76
N PHE A 923 31.44 -24.78 17.92
CA PHE A 923 31.66 -23.69 16.96
C PHE A 923 32.69 -22.66 17.43
N VAL A 924 33.78 -22.50 16.66
CA VAL A 924 34.77 -21.44 16.87
C VAL A 924 34.45 -20.24 15.99
N VAL A 925 33.96 -19.15 16.58
CA VAL A 925 33.69 -17.88 15.89
C VAL A 925 35.00 -17.10 15.68
N LYS A 926 35.34 -16.80 14.43
CA LYS A 926 36.52 -16.02 14.05
C LYS A 926 36.26 -14.53 13.98
N ASN A 927 35.12 -14.12 13.46
CA ASN A 927 34.81 -12.72 13.24
C ASN A 927 33.29 -12.50 13.28
N THR A 928 32.85 -11.39 13.87
CA THR A 928 31.45 -10.97 13.86
C THR A 928 31.38 -9.54 13.31
N ALA A 929 30.40 -9.27 12.45
CA ALA A 929 30.14 -7.96 11.89
C ALA A 929 28.67 -7.57 12.08
N VAL A 930 28.41 -6.34 12.52
CA VAL A 930 27.08 -5.78 12.78
C VAL A 930 26.86 -4.57 11.88
N TYR A 931 25.79 -4.60 11.12
CA TYR A 931 25.34 -3.53 10.23
C TYR A 931 24.12 -2.83 10.82
N LEU A 932 24.21 -1.52 11.03
CA LEU A 932 23.09 -0.66 11.40
C LEU A 932 22.51 -0.02 10.13
N VAL A 933 21.21 -0.18 9.89
CA VAL A 933 20.52 0.32 8.69
C VAL A 933 19.50 1.39 9.09
N TYR A 934 19.56 2.55 8.44
CA TYR A 934 18.76 3.74 8.77
C TYR A 934 17.64 4.00 7.74
N GLU A 935 16.64 4.81 8.11
CA GLU A 935 15.57 5.24 7.20
C GLU A 935 16.07 6.07 6.00
N GLU A 936 15.26 6.13 4.94
CA GLU A 936 15.52 7.00 3.79
C GLU A 936 15.41 8.49 4.18
N PRO A 937 16.21 9.39 3.57
CA PRO A 937 16.21 10.79 3.96
C PRO A 937 14.89 11.46 3.59
N ILE A 938 14.22 12.03 4.59
CA ILE A 938 13.20 13.05 4.37
C ILE A 938 13.96 14.37 4.17
N GLY A 939 13.99 14.90 2.94
CA GLY A 939 14.35 16.28 2.58
C GLY A 939 15.50 16.98 3.33
N GLU A 940 16.59 17.28 2.59
CA GLU A 940 17.81 18.05 2.96
C GLU A 940 19.04 17.26 3.45
N LYS A 941 20.23 17.76 3.06
CA LYS A 941 21.54 17.12 3.23
C LYS A 941 22.04 17.24 4.68
N VAL A 942 22.34 16.11 5.28
CA VAL A 942 22.78 15.94 6.69
C VAL A 942 24.31 15.97 6.82
N LYS A 943 24.82 16.60 7.89
CA LYS A 943 26.23 16.49 8.34
C LYS A 943 26.33 15.53 9.53
N VAL A 944 27.36 14.69 9.58
CA VAL A 944 27.66 13.81 10.73
C VAL A 944 28.90 14.32 11.45
N TYR A 945 28.85 14.37 12.78
CA TYR A 945 30.02 14.58 13.64
C TYR A 945 30.58 13.23 14.08
N PHE A 946 31.81 12.91 13.69
CA PHE A 946 32.55 11.80 14.26
C PHE A 946 33.33 12.30 15.49
N GLU A 947 32.99 11.81 16.68
CA GLU A 947 33.92 11.83 17.81
C GLU A 947 34.89 10.66 17.62
N SER A 948 36.17 10.96 17.42
CA SER A 948 37.25 9.97 17.34
C SER A 948 37.49 9.32 18.71
N GLN A 949 37.26 8.01 18.83
CA GLN A 949 37.97 7.12 19.75
C GLN A 949 38.21 5.76 19.09
#